data_AF-D4JWV5-F1
#
_entry.id   AF-D4JWV5-F1
#
_cell.length_a   1.000
_cell.length_b   1.000
_cell.length_c   1.000
_cell.angle_alpha   90.00
_cell.angle_beta   90.00
_cell.angle_gamma   90.00
#
_symmetry.space_group_name_H-M   'P 1'
#
loop_
_entity.id
_entity.type
_entity.pdbx_description
1 polymer ?
#
loop_
_entity_poly.entity_id
_entity_poly.type
_entity_poly.pdbx_seq_one_letter_code
_entity_poly.pdbx_strand_id
1 'polypeptide(L)'
;MKGKIKMSTLKCKMCGGTLEINENETTATCEYCGTEQTIPKITDDVVGNLFTRANTLRLKSEFDKAEEIYNKIVGLDNTQSEAYWGIILCKYGIEYVEDPTTYKRVPTCHRTSYDAITADEDYKLAIQYADISQKIIYEAEAKAIDEIQKGILTISQNEKPYDVFICYKETDESGKRTQDSVLANDIYHQLTQEGFKVFYAAITLEDKLGQEYEPYIFAALNSAKVMLVIGSKPEYFTAVWVKNEWSRYLKLMKADRSKLLIPCYKDMDAYELPEEFAHLQAQDMGKIGFINDIVRGIKKVINKDEPKSAAKETAAAGQTVNSGVAPLLKRISLFLEDGNWQEADEYCERVLDSDPENAQAYLYKLMAKMEVRKTEDLRNQAQPFDSEDMYRKTVRFAAEELKNTLEEYNAYIKDRNEKKRIESIYKKAVYDMGYARDEISYKIIIEDLAEIPGYKDADEKKKECEEKAEECRLESLYNSALKIQTVQSEDNQLRAAKQFEELGTYKDSAERVQQCRDKAEEIRTEEERIKAEREKAEKERKAKAKKRNRNIAIILPSTTAICVVLALLCVYVIIPAIRYNMAVTAVENKNYDEAIAIFEELGDYSDSADKIPETKYKKAENLVSNKEFDTAIEIFGELGDYNDSADKINETKYNKAMFMSQNGDYDGAIAVFEELGEYSDSADKAKDIYKKQHSFDKKVGHYVSFGKYEQDNNTSNGKEKIEWLVLEVKDGKALVISKYALDCKPYNTSSTNVTWETCSLRNWLNNDFINSAFSATEKTMIPSVKVSADKNPDYSTSSGKATQDRLFLLSVKEMNKYLSSNSKRRCKSTDYAVANGAKGNYCSWWLRSPGAYQSYATEVFSTGEIYTKGGGVGAIGAVRPAMWISLA
;
A
#
# COMPACT_ATOMS: atom_id res chain seq x y z
N MET A 1 -58.39 -1.47 -10.39
CA MET A 1 -57.73 -0.27 -10.95
C MET A 1 -56.23 -0.48 -10.86
N LYS A 2 -55.46 -0.36 -11.94
CA LYS A 2 -53.99 -0.29 -11.84
C LYS A 2 -53.64 1.13 -11.41
N GLY A 3 -53.15 1.32 -10.19
CA GLY A 3 -52.56 2.59 -9.78
C GLY A 3 -51.37 2.87 -10.68
N LYS A 4 -51.34 4.05 -11.33
CA LYS A 4 -50.11 4.54 -11.96
C LYS A 4 -49.15 4.89 -10.83
N ILE A 5 -48.05 4.17 -10.71
CA ILE A 5 -46.93 4.58 -9.85
C ILE A 5 -46.42 5.91 -10.42
N LYS A 6 -46.47 6.98 -9.63
CA LYS A 6 -46.03 8.31 -10.06
C LYS A 6 -44.52 8.38 -9.84
N MET A 7 -43.75 8.03 -10.87
CA MET A 7 -42.29 8.10 -10.80
C MET A 7 -41.84 9.57 -10.73
N SER A 8 -41.12 9.90 -9.67
CA SER A 8 -40.49 11.23 -9.51
C SER A 8 -39.03 11.16 -9.95
N THR A 9 -38.54 12.22 -10.59
CA THR A 9 -37.13 12.32 -11.00
C THR A 9 -36.40 13.30 -10.10
N LEU A 10 -35.26 12.87 -9.56
CA LEU A 10 -34.33 13.74 -8.83
C LEU A 10 -32.94 13.71 -9.46
N LYS A 11 -32.06 14.60 -9.01
CA LYS A 11 -30.63 14.56 -9.31
C LYS A 11 -29.85 13.99 -8.14
N CYS A 12 -28.99 13.02 -8.43
CA CYS A 12 -28.07 12.42 -7.48
C CYS A 12 -27.22 13.50 -6.80
N LYS A 13 -27.18 13.49 -5.47
CA LYS A 13 -26.43 14.49 -4.69
C LYS A 13 -24.91 14.32 -4.79
N MET A 14 -24.42 13.17 -5.28
CA MET A 14 -22.99 12.85 -5.42
C MET A 14 -22.42 13.17 -6.81
N CYS A 15 -23.17 12.92 -7.89
CA CYS A 15 -22.67 13.05 -9.26
C CYS A 15 -23.55 13.88 -10.22
N GLY A 16 -24.75 14.31 -9.81
CA GLY A 16 -25.69 15.04 -10.68
C GLY A 16 -26.41 14.19 -11.74
N GLY A 17 -26.17 12.87 -11.78
CA GLY A 17 -26.94 11.91 -12.60
C GLY A 17 -28.44 11.92 -12.26
N THR A 18 -29.29 11.52 -13.20
CA THR A 18 -30.74 11.40 -12.93
C THR A 18 -31.01 10.16 -12.08
N LEU A 19 -31.89 10.28 -11.09
CA LEU A 19 -32.44 9.18 -10.30
C LEU A 19 -33.94 9.07 -10.59
N GLU A 20 -34.40 7.87 -10.89
CA GLU A 20 -35.82 7.52 -10.92
C GLU A 20 -36.19 6.93 -9.55
N ILE A 21 -37.23 7.46 -8.91
CA ILE A 21 -37.55 7.19 -7.50
C ILE A 21 -39.03 6.85 -7.35
N ASN A 22 -39.32 5.82 -6.55
CA ASN A 22 -40.69 5.45 -6.16
C ASN A 22 -41.14 6.27 -4.93
N GLU A 23 -42.44 6.60 -4.84
CA GLU A 23 -43.01 7.52 -3.83
C GLU A 23 -42.79 7.13 -2.35
N ASN A 24 -42.32 5.91 -2.06
CA ASN A 24 -42.08 5.39 -0.70
C ASN A 24 -40.61 5.05 -0.41
N GLU A 25 -39.68 5.29 -1.34
CA GLU A 25 -38.25 5.03 -1.13
C GLU A 25 -37.57 6.22 -0.44
N THR A 26 -36.68 5.92 0.51
CA THR A 26 -35.92 6.93 1.27
C THR A 26 -34.41 6.78 1.10
N THR A 27 -33.98 5.76 0.36
CA THR A 27 -32.61 5.47 -0.08
C THR A 27 -32.64 4.96 -1.53
N ALA A 28 -31.65 5.33 -2.35
CA ALA A 28 -31.53 4.91 -3.75
C ALA A 28 -30.07 4.76 -4.19
N THR A 29 -29.78 3.76 -5.05
CA THR A 29 -28.46 3.59 -5.67
C THR A 29 -28.40 4.30 -7.02
N CYS A 30 -27.36 5.10 -7.25
CA CYS A 30 -27.20 5.80 -8.53
C CYS A 30 -26.59 4.90 -9.60
N GLU A 31 -27.30 4.71 -10.72
CA GLU A 31 -26.80 3.95 -11.88
C GLU A 31 -25.54 4.57 -12.52
N TYR A 32 -25.31 5.87 -12.35
CA TYR A 32 -24.19 6.60 -12.97
C TYR A 32 -22.89 6.52 -12.17
N CYS A 33 -22.95 6.43 -10.83
CA CYS A 33 -21.76 6.42 -9.96
C CYS A 33 -21.73 5.27 -8.94
N GLY A 34 -22.65 4.31 -9.05
CA GLY A 34 -22.76 3.13 -8.18
C GLY A 34 -22.97 3.41 -6.68
N THR A 35 -23.19 4.67 -6.30
CA THR A 35 -23.24 5.09 -4.90
C THR A 35 -24.67 5.02 -4.37
N GLU A 36 -24.85 4.28 -3.28
CA GLU A 36 -26.07 4.29 -2.46
C GLU A 36 -26.16 5.62 -1.70
N GLN A 37 -27.32 6.27 -1.72
CA GLN A 37 -27.54 7.57 -1.08
C GLN A 37 -28.94 7.69 -0.48
N THR A 38 -29.09 8.51 0.56
CA THR A 38 -30.41 8.93 1.04
C THR A 38 -31.08 9.91 0.06
N ILE A 39 -32.41 9.88 0.03
CA ILE A 39 -33.25 10.74 -0.81
C ILE A 39 -34.35 11.40 0.05
N PRO A 40 -34.81 12.62 -0.31
CA PRO A 40 -35.79 13.37 0.48
C PRO A 40 -37.19 12.77 0.38
N LYS A 41 -38.04 13.01 1.40
CA LYS A 41 -39.44 12.59 1.39
C LYS A 41 -40.24 13.61 0.56
N ILE A 42 -40.37 13.37 -0.75
CA ILE A 42 -41.01 14.30 -1.69
C ILE A 42 -42.53 14.36 -1.43
N THR A 43 -43.00 15.46 -0.87
CA THR A 43 -44.43 15.72 -0.63
C THR A 43 -45.09 16.55 -1.74
N ASP A 44 -44.32 17.34 -2.48
CA ASP A 44 -44.76 18.16 -3.63
C ASP A 44 -43.58 18.43 -4.58
N ASP A 45 -43.87 18.65 -5.86
CA ASP A 45 -42.91 18.90 -6.93
C ASP A 45 -42.06 20.16 -6.64
N VAL A 46 -42.60 21.12 -5.88
CA VAL A 46 -41.87 22.32 -5.42
C VAL A 46 -40.66 21.96 -4.53
N VAL A 47 -40.82 20.99 -3.62
CA VAL A 47 -39.77 20.58 -2.68
C VAL A 47 -38.66 19.83 -3.42
N GLY A 48 -39.00 18.92 -4.34
CA GLY A 48 -38.03 18.22 -5.19
C GLY A 48 -37.18 19.15 -6.06
N ASN A 49 -37.78 20.24 -6.56
CA ASN A 49 -37.06 21.30 -7.29
C ASN A 49 -36.10 22.09 -6.39
N LEU A 50 -36.48 22.39 -5.14
CA LEU A 50 -35.59 23.04 -4.17
C LEU A 50 -34.38 22.16 -3.81
N PHE A 51 -34.59 20.86 -3.54
CA PHE A 51 -33.50 19.91 -3.32
C PHE A 51 -32.55 19.82 -4.52
N THR A 52 -33.11 19.71 -5.74
CA THR A 52 -32.30 19.67 -6.97
C THR A 52 -31.44 20.93 -7.14
N ARG A 53 -31.98 22.10 -6.82
CA ARG A 53 -31.25 23.37 -6.84
C ARG A 53 -30.17 23.45 -5.77
N ALA A 54 -30.46 23.01 -4.53
CA ALA A 54 -29.49 22.98 -3.44
C ALA A 54 -28.32 22.02 -3.73
N ASN A 55 -28.62 20.79 -4.19
CA ASN A 55 -27.63 19.81 -4.64
C ASN A 55 -26.75 20.37 -5.76
N THR A 56 -27.33 21.07 -6.74
CA THR A 56 -26.58 21.69 -7.85
C THR A 56 -25.63 22.80 -7.38
N LEU A 57 -26.03 23.60 -6.38
CA LEU A 57 -25.15 24.61 -5.78
C LEU A 57 -24.02 23.97 -4.97
N ARG A 58 -24.31 22.89 -4.24
CA ARG A 58 -23.30 22.12 -3.49
C ARG A 58 -22.26 21.47 -4.40
N LEU A 59 -22.67 20.94 -5.56
CA LEU A 59 -21.78 20.42 -6.61
C LEU A 59 -20.93 21.51 -7.30
N LYS A 60 -21.24 22.80 -7.08
CA LYS A 60 -20.43 23.96 -7.50
C LYS A 60 -19.63 24.57 -6.34
N SER A 61 -19.62 23.92 -5.18
CA SER A 61 -19.03 24.43 -3.93
C SER A 61 -19.64 25.76 -3.43
N GLU A 62 -20.85 26.12 -3.88
CA GLU A 62 -21.60 27.30 -3.43
C GLU A 62 -22.39 26.99 -2.14
N PHE A 63 -21.68 26.50 -1.12
CA PHE A 63 -22.26 25.92 0.10
C PHE A 63 -23.23 26.85 0.85
N ASP A 64 -22.92 28.14 0.99
CA ASP A 64 -23.76 29.08 1.74
C ASP A 64 -25.13 29.29 1.06
N LYS A 65 -25.16 29.38 -0.27
CA LYS A 65 -26.41 29.48 -1.05
C LYS A 65 -27.20 28.17 -1.04
N ALA A 66 -26.52 27.03 -0.95
CA ALA A 66 -27.18 25.74 -0.78
C ALA A 66 -27.81 25.63 0.63
N GLU A 67 -27.09 26.05 1.67
CA GLU A 67 -27.55 26.12 3.07
C GLU A 67 -28.80 27.03 3.22
N GLU A 68 -28.85 28.20 2.57
CA GLU A 68 -30.05 29.05 2.51
C GLU A 68 -31.27 28.31 1.93
N ILE A 69 -31.07 27.48 0.89
CA ILE A 69 -32.17 26.72 0.27
C ILE A 69 -32.59 25.55 1.17
N TYR A 70 -31.66 24.83 1.81
CA TYR A 70 -32.04 23.78 2.76
C TYR A 70 -32.77 24.35 3.98
N ASN A 71 -32.33 25.48 4.53
CA ASN A 71 -33.06 26.20 5.59
C ASN A 71 -34.47 26.61 5.13
N LYS A 72 -34.63 27.02 3.87
CA LYS A 72 -35.96 27.28 3.29
C LYS A 72 -36.81 26.01 3.17
N ILE A 73 -36.22 24.84 2.90
CA ILE A 73 -36.93 23.56 2.90
C ILE A 73 -37.36 23.20 4.34
N VAL A 74 -36.47 23.32 5.33
CA VAL A 74 -36.79 23.11 6.76
C VAL A 74 -37.89 24.05 7.25
N GLY A 75 -37.92 25.30 6.76
CA GLY A 75 -38.99 26.27 7.03
C GLY A 75 -40.34 25.94 6.38
N LEU A 76 -40.38 25.05 5.38
CA LEU A 76 -41.60 24.53 4.76
C LEU A 76 -42.04 23.21 5.39
N ASP A 77 -41.09 22.33 5.70
CA ASP A 77 -41.29 21.04 6.37
C ASP A 77 -40.10 20.75 7.31
N ASN A 78 -40.35 20.94 8.61
CA ASN A 78 -39.35 20.74 9.67
C ASN A 78 -39.12 19.26 10.03
N THR A 79 -39.68 18.31 9.27
CA THR A 79 -39.47 16.87 9.44
C THR A 79 -38.62 16.24 8.34
N GLN A 80 -38.05 17.05 7.43
CA GLN A 80 -37.18 16.58 6.35
C GLN A 80 -35.75 16.29 6.83
N SER A 81 -35.49 15.02 7.16
CA SER A 81 -34.15 14.52 7.52
C SER A 81 -33.06 14.90 6.49
N GLU A 82 -33.35 14.76 5.19
CA GLU A 82 -32.41 15.10 4.11
C GLU A 82 -32.11 16.61 4.04
N ALA A 83 -33.03 17.49 4.48
CA ALA A 83 -32.76 18.93 4.51
C ALA A 83 -31.76 19.29 5.62
N TYR A 84 -31.93 18.71 6.81
CA TYR A 84 -30.97 18.86 7.91
C TYR A 84 -29.61 18.24 7.55
N TRP A 85 -29.58 17.06 6.91
CA TRP A 85 -28.33 16.49 6.40
C TRP A 85 -27.67 17.39 5.35
N GLY A 86 -28.45 17.97 4.44
CA GLY A 86 -27.98 18.96 3.46
C GLY A 86 -27.34 20.20 4.12
N ILE A 87 -27.93 20.72 5.20
CA ILE A 87 -27.35 21.81 6.01
C ILE A 87 -25.98 21.38 6.58
N ILE A 88 -25.91 20.21 7.21
CA ILE A 88 -24.66 19.66 7.76
C ILE A 88 -23.58 19.53 6.68
N LEU A 89 -23.89 18.96 5.51
CA LEU A 89 -22.95 18.87 4.39
C LEU A 89 -22.46 20.25 3.90
N CYS A 90 -23.28 21.31 3.99
CA CYS A 90 -22.86 22.67 3.67
C CYS A 90 -22.02 23.35 4.76
N LYS A 91 -22.30 23.08 6.05
CA LYS A 91 -21.49 23.57 7.18
C LYS A 91 -20.05 23.04 7.10
N TYR A 92 -19.90 21.74 6.84
CA TYR A 92 -18.60 21.06 6.67
C TYR A 92 -18.02 21.16 5.25
N GLY A 93 -18.72 21.85 4.33
CA GLY A 93 -18.25 22.08 2.97
C GLY A 93 -17.91 20.78 2.24
N ILE A 94 -18.74 19.76 2.40
CA ILE A 94 -18.47 18.43 1.85
C ILE A 94 -18.67 18.44 0.35
N GLU A 95 -17.65 18.00 -0.39
CA GLU A 95 -17.73 17.61 -1.80
C GLU A 95 -17.49 16.10 -1.90
N TYR A 96 -18.14 15.40 -2.83
CA TYR A 96 -17.92 13.96 -3.02
C TYR A 96 -17.08 13.72 -4.29
N VAL A 97 -15.78 13.59 -4.07
CA VAL A 97 -14.77 13.39 -5.13
C VAL A 97 -14.69 11.89 -5.46
N GLU A 98 -14.40 11.55 -6.70
CA GLU A 98 -14.20 10.15 -7.09
C GLU A 98 -12.79 9.69 -6.68
N ASP A 99 -12.70 8.62 -5.90
CA ASP A 99 -11.44 7.96 -5.60
C ASP A 99 -10.93 7.23 -6.86
N PRO A 100 -9.74 7.55 -7.40
CA PRO A 100 -9.18 6.90 -8.59
C PRO A 100 -8.96 5.38 -8.44
N THR A 101 -8.94 4.87 -7.22
CA THR A 101 -8.62 3.48 -6.88
C THR A 101 -9.87 2.63 -6.72
N THR A 102 -10.90 3.16 -6.04
CA THR A 102 -12.14 2.43 -5.75
C THR A 102 -13.32 2.85 -6.63
N TYR A 103 -13.18 3.93 -7.41
CA TYR A 103 -14.25 4.59 -8.19
C TYR A 103 -15.47 5.03 -7.36
N LYS A 104 -15.38 4.96 -6.03
CA LYS A 104 -16.43 5.43 -5.12
C LYS A 104 -16.31 6.93 -4.90
N ARG A 105 -17.46 7.55 -4.66
CA ARG A 105 -17.58 8.97 -4.33
C ARG A 105 -17.34 9.17 -2.83
N VAL A 106 -16.13 9.61 -2.48
CA VAL A 106 -15.68 9.80 -1.09
C VAL A 106 -15.84 11.26 -0.66
N PRO A 107 -16.28 11.53 0.59
CA PRO A 107 -16.40 12.89 1.09
C PRO A 107 -15.03 13.56 1.23
N THR A 108 -14.93 14.82 0.87
CA THR A 108 -13.77 15.71 1.04
C THR A 108 -14.25 16.99 1.72
N CYS A 109 -13.60 17.41 2.81
CA CYS A 109 -14.02 18.57 3.60
C CYS A 109 -13.32 19.85 3.11
N HIS A 110 -14.09 20.83 2.62
CA HIS A 110 -13.62 22.20 2.34
C HIS A 110 -13.86 23.17 3.51
N ARG A 111 -14.47 22.70 4.60
CA ARG A 111 -14.70 23.48 5.83
C ARG A 111 -14.57 22.59 7.07
N THR A 112 -13.61 22.88 7.93
CA THR A 112 -13.39 22.18 9.20
C THR A 112 -13.81 23.02 10.40
N SER A 113 -14.26 22.34 11.47
CA SER A 113 -14.56 22.86 12.80
C SER A 113 -13.75 22.10 13.87
N TYR A 114 -13.75 22.59 15.11
CA TYR A 114 -13.26 21.81 16.27
C TYR A 114 -14.32 20.85 16.84
N ASP A 115 -15.60 21.22 16.73
CA ASP A 115 -16.71 20.37 17.18
C ASP A 115 -16.94 19.23 16.19
N ALA A 116 -17.20 18.03 16.69
CA ALA A 116 -17.50 16.87 15.85
C ALA A 116 -18.86 17.05 15.14
N ILE A 117 -18.98 16.53 13.91
CA ILE A 117 -20.24 16.53 13.14
C ILE A 117 -21.43 15.94 13.92
N THR A 118 -21.17 14.97 14.78
CA THR A 118 -22.20 14.31 15.62
C THR A 118 -22.69 15.16 16.79
N ALA A 119 -21.98 16.25 17.14
CA ALA A 119 -22.37 17.16 18.21
C ALA A 119 -23.34 18.27 17.75
N ASP A 120 -23.42 18.53 16.44
CA ASP A 120 -24.27 19.58 15.85
C ASP A 120 -25.76 19.26 16.04
N GLU A 121 -26.58 20.28 16.32
CA GLU A 121 -28.02 20.12 16.53
C GLU A 121 -28.75 19.71 15.24
N ASP A 122 -28.33 20.18 14.06
CA ASP A 122 -28.95 19.79 12.80
C ASP A 122 -28.66 18.32 12.48
N TYR A 123 -27.51 17.77 12.90
CA TYR A 123 -27.24 16.33 12.80
C TYR A 123 -28.22 15.52 13.66
N LYS A 124 -28.44 15.95 14.91
CA LYS A 124 -29.39 15.29 15.82
C LYS A 124 -30.81 15.33 15.26
N LEU A 125 -31.23 16.43 14.64
CA LEU A 125 -32.51 16.55 13.95
C LEU A 125 -32.58 15.66 12.69
N ALA A 126 -31.51 15.59 11.88
CA ALA A 126 -31.44 14.70 10.72
C ALA A 126 -31.66 13.23 11.13
N ILE A 127 -30.95 12.77 12.17
CA ILE A 127 -31.12 11.44 12.75
C ILE A 127 -32.51 11.28 13.40
N GLN A 128 -33.04 12.28 14.12
CA GLN A 128 -34.35 12.18 14.75
C GLN A 128 -35.47 11.88 13.75
N TYR A 129 -35.48 12.57 12.60
CA TYR A 129 -36.51 12.44 11.57
C TYR A 129 -36.24 11.37 10.49
N ALA A 130 -35.05 10.77 10.50
CA ALA A 130 -34.66 9.69 9.61
C ALA A 130 -35.35 8.36 9.97
N ASP A 131 -35.70 7.57 8.94
CA ASP A 131 -36.03 6.16 9.10
C ASP A 131 -34.77 5.29 9.32
N ILE A 132 -34.95 3.99 9.48
CA ILE A 132 -33.87 3.04 9.79
C ILE A 132 -32.81 3.00 8.68
N SER A 133 -33.22 3.00 7.40
CA SER A 133 -32.31 2.93 6.26
C SER A 133 -31.53 4.24 6.11
N GLN A 134 -32.20 5.38 6.25
CA GLN A 134 -31.55 6.70 6.24
C GLN A 134 -30.55 6.87 7.38
N LYS A 135 -30.88 6.41 8.60
CA LYS A 135 -29.99 6.47 9.78
C LYS A 135 -28.66 5.77 9.52
N ILE A 136 -28.70 4.54 9.00
CA ILE A 136 -27.49 3.74 8.74
C ILE A 136 -26.55 4.50 7.80
N ILE A 137 -27.08 5.13 6.75
CA ILE A 137 -26.27 5.91 5.79
C ILE A 137 -25.75 7.21 6.44
N TYR A 138 -26.60 7.98 7.15
CA TYR A 138 -26.15 9.20 7.83
C TYR A 138 -25.09 8.95 8.91
N GLU A 139 -25.22 7.88 9.70
CA GLU A 139 -24.22 7.49 10.71
C GLU A 139 -22.90 7.05 10.05
N ALA A 140 -22.97 6.32 8.93
CA ALA A 140 -21.78 5.91 8.17
C ALA A 140 -21.07 7.10 7.50
N GLU A 141 -21.81 8.01 6.84
CA GLU A 141 -21.25 9.22 6.24
C GLU A 141 -20.69 10.17 7.31
N ALA A 142 -21.42 10.38 8.42
CA ALA A 142 -20.95 11.21 9.53
C ALA A 142 -19.67 10.65 10.18
N LYS A 143 -19.57 9.32 10.34
CA LYS A 143 -18.35 8.68 10.84
C LYS A 143 -17.16 8.91 9.89
N ALA A 144 -17.37 8.76 8.57
CA ALA A 144 -16.32 9.03 7.59
C ALA A 144 -15.85 10.50 7.63
N ILE A 145 -16.78 11.45 7.76
CA ILE A 145 -16.46 12.88 7.90
C ILE A 145 -15.72 13.18 9.21
N ASP A 146 -16.11 12.55 10.32
CA ASP A 146 -15.45 12.68 11.63
C ASP A 146 -14.02 12.10 11.64
N GLU A 147 -13.79 10.99 10.93
CA GLU A 147 -12.44 10.42 10.72
C GLU A 147 -11.55 11.36 9.89
N ILE A 148 -12.08 11.96 8.81
CA ILE A 148 -11.38 12.99 8.02
C ILE A 148 -11.08 14.22 8.90
N GLN A 149 -12.07 14.72 9.63
CA GLN A 149 -11.94 15.87 10.54
C GLN A 149 -10.83 15.64 11.59
N LYS A 150 -10.76 14.45 12.19
CA LYS A 150 -9.67 14.07 13.12
C LYS A 150 -8.29 14.08 12.46
N GLY A 151 -8.18 13.61 11.22
CA GLY A 151 -6.96 13.72 10.42
C GLY A 151 -6.54 15.17 10.20
N ILE A 152 -7.47 16.02 9.76
CA ILE A 152 -7.27 17.46 9.54
C ILE A 152 -6.81 18.16 10.83
N LEU A 153 -7.49 17.93 11.95
CA LEU A 153 -7.15 18.51 13.25
C LEU A 153 -5.77 18.04 13.74
N THR A 154 -5.41 16.77 13.54
CA THR A 154 -4.11 16.22 13.93
C THR A 154 -2.96 16.89 13.14
N ILE A 155 -3.14 17.10 11.84
CA ILE A 155 -2.16 17.83 11.02
C ILE A 155 -2.09 19.30 11.46
N SER A 156 -3.25 19.95 11.64
CA SER A 156 -3.33 21.35 12.08
C SER A 156 -2.69 21.62 13.44
N GLN A 157 -2.71 20.66 14.38
CA GLN A 157 -2.08 20.81 15.71
C GLN A 157 -0.55 20.72 15.67
N ASN A 158 0.02 20.03 14.67
CA ASN A 158 1.46 19.93 14.47
C ASN A 158 2.05 21.14 13.71
N GLU A 159 1.20 21.94 13.06
CA GLU A 159 1.61 23.11 12.30
C GLU A 159 1.91 24.30 13.23
N LYS A 160 3.01 25.04 12.97
CA LYS A 160 3.34 26.22 13.79
C LYS A 160 2.30 27.32 13.56
N PRO A 161 1.88 28.08 14.59
CA PRO A 161 0.91 29.16 14.41
C PRO A 161 1.40 30.20 13.39
N TYR A 162 0.47 30.68 12.57
CA TYR A 162 0.69 31.77 11.61
C TYR A 162 0.36 33.12 12.26
N ASP A 163 1.01 34.17 11.78
CA ASP A 163 0.77 35.56 12.17
C ASP A 163 -0.25 36.23 11.26
N VAL A 164 -0.08 36.02 9.94
CA VAL A 164 -0.83 36.69 8.87
C VAL A 164 -1.35 35.66 7.87
N PHE A 165 -2.60 35.80 7.43
CA PHE A 165 -3.20 35.05 6.33
C PHE A 165 -3.38 35.96 5.11
N ILE A 166 -2.90 35.55 3.94
CA ILE A 166 -3.14 36.26 2.67
C ILE A 166 -4.20 35.51 1.85
N CYS A 167 -5.37 36.13 1.70
CA CYS A 167 -6.52 35.66 0.93
C CYS A 167 -6.61 36.45 -0.39
N TYR A 168 -6.63 35.76 -1.54
CA TYR A 168 -6.57 36.37 -2.87
C TYR A 168 -7.03 35.37 -3.95
N LYS A 169 -7.34 35.84 -5.16
CA LYS A 169 -7.66 34.95 -6.29
C LYS A 169 -6.40 34.54 -7.05
N GLU A 170 -6.02 33.26 -7.05
CA GLU A 170 -4.82 32.78 -7.77
C GLU A 170 -4.93 32.93 -9.31
N THR A 171 -5.96 32.32 -9.91
CA THR A 171 -6.15 32.26 -11.38
C THR A 171 -7.40 32.98 -11.89
N ASP A 172 -7.36 33.48 -13.12
CA ASP A 172 -8.53 33.97 -13.86
C ASP A 172 -9.30 32.83 -14.56
N GLU A 173 -10.38 33.19 -15.27
CA GLU A 173 -11.22 32.23 -16.03
C GLU A 173 -10.49 31.52 -17.17
N SER A 174 -9.32 32.03 -17.59
CA SER A 174 -8.45 31.42 -18.60
C SER A 174 -7.35 30.53 -18.00
N GLY A 175 -7.33 30.37 -16.68
CA GLY A 175 -6.31 29.61 -15.94
C GLY A 175 -4.98 30.35 -15.78
N LYS A 176 -4.90 31.64 -16.09
CA LYS A 176 -3.68 32.45 -15.92
C LYS A 176 -3.63 33.09 -14.54
N ARG A 177 -2.43 33.32 -14.01
CA ARG A 177 -2.22 34.08 -12.76
C ARG A 177 -2.84 35.47 -12.85
N THR A 178 -3.60 35.84 -11.82
CA THR A 178 -4.20 37.18 -11.69
C THR A 178 -3.16 38.23 -11.30
N GLN A 179 -3.54 39.52 -11.41
CA GLN A 179 -2.81 40.63 -10.81
C GLN A 179 -2.73 40.50 -9.27
N ASP A 180 -3.78 40.00 -8.62
CA ASP A 180 -3.82 39.76 -7.17
C ASP A 180 -2.74 38.76 -6.73
N SER A 181 -2.53 37.69 -7.50
CA SER A 181 -1.51 36.68 -7.21
C SER A 181 -0.09 37.26 -7.20
N VAL A 182 0.17 38.31 -7.99
CA VAL A 182 1.47 38.99 -8.05
C VAL A 182 1.61 39.93 -6.85
N LEU A 183 0.58 40.74 -6.56
CA LEU A 183 0.57 41.63 -5.40
C LEU A 183 0.67 40.86 -4.07
N ALA A 184 0.00 39.71 -3.97
CA ALA A 184 0.07 38.81 -2.83
C ALA A 184 1.49 38.24 -2.62
N ASN A 185 2.20 37.92 -3.70
CA ASN A 185 3.60 37.45 -3.65
C ASN A 185 4.55 38.54 -3.12
N ASP A 186 4.40 39.78 -3.62
CA ASP A 186 5.24 40.91 -3.18
C ASP A 186 5.01 41.23 -1.69
N ILE A 187 3.75 41.26 -1.26
CA ILE A 187 3.37 41.46 0.14
C ILE A 187 3.87 40.31 1.03
N TYR A 188 3.76 39.06 0.57
CA TYR A 188 4.27 37.88 1.28
C TYR A 188 5.76 38.03 1.60
N HIS A 189 6.60 38.30 0.59
CA HIS A 189 8.05 38.40 0.80
C HIS A 189 8.43 39.49 1.79
N GLN A 190 7.75 40.65 1.75
CA GLN A 190 8.04 41.78 2.64
C GLN A 190 7.62 41.50 4.09
N LEU A 191 6.47 40.84 4.30
CA LEU A 191 6.05 40.41 5.64
C LEU A 191 6.97 39.32 6.20
N THR A 192 7.44 38.40 5.36
CA THR A 192 8.41 37.36 5.78
C THR A 192 9.80 37.94 6.07
N GLN A 193 10.27 38.94 5.32
CA GLN A 193 11.50 39.70 5.62
C GLN A 193 11.43 40.39 6.99
N GLU A 194 10.24 40.85 7.38
CA GLU A 194 9.97 41.47 8.69
C GLU A 194 9.74 40.44 9.83
N GLY A 195 9.93 39.15 9.55
CA GLY A 195 9.95 38.06 10.53
C GLY A 195 8.59 37.39 10.81
N PHE A 196 7.52 37.76 10.10
CA PHE A 196 6.20 37.17 10.30
C PHE A 196 6.06 35.80 9.63
N LYS A 197 5.41 34.85 10.30
CA LYS A 197 4.97 33.60 9.65
C LYS A 197 3.67 33.83 8.89
N VAL A 198 3.79 33.96 7.57
CA VAL A 198 2.66 34.26 6.67
C VAL A 198 2.14 32.99 6.01
N PHE A 199 0.82 32.79 6.02
CA PHE A 199 0.15 31.81 5.17
C PHE A 199 -0.11 32.44 3.79
N TYR A 200 0.42 31.82 2.75
CA TYR A 200 0.27 32.24 1.36
C TYR A 200 0.10 30.99 0.50
N ALA A 201 -1.10 30.81 -0.07
CA ALA A 201 -1.54 29.55 -0.67
C ALA A 201 -0.55 28.98 -1.69
N ALA A 202 -0.02 29.80 -2.61
CA ALA A 202 0.89 29.35 -3.66
C ALA A 202 2.25 28.79 -3.16
N ILE A 203 2.66 29.10 -1.91
CA ILE A 203 3.90 28.55 -1.31
C ILE A 203 3.58 27.54 -0.21
N THR A 204 2.61 27.84 0.66
CA THR A 204 2.26 26.94 1.78
C THR A 204 1.64 25.63 1.32
N LEU A 205 1.02 25.60 0.14
CA LEU A 205 0.33 24.43 -0.42
C LEU A 205 1.05 23.82 -1.65
N GLU A 206 2.22 24.32 -2.05
CA GLU A 206 2.90 23.94 -3.32
C GLU A 206 3.17 22.42 -3.42
N ASP A 207 3.67 21.81 -2.34
CA ASP A 207 3.96 20.37 -2.25
C ASP A 207 2.76 19.51 -1.78
N LYS A 208 1.54 20.04 -1.76
CA LYS A 208 0.35 19.37 -1.20
C LYS A 208 -0.61 18.90 -2.29
N LEU A 209 -1.33 17.81 -2.03
CA LEU A 209 -2.46 17.42 -2.86
C LEU A 209 -3.70 18.26 -2.50
N GLY A 210 -4.60 18.50 -3.46
CA GLY A 210 -5.79 19.36 -3.23
C GLY A 210 -6.69 18.92 -2.09
N GLN A 211 -6.76 17.62 -1.79
CA GLN A 211 -7.48 17.05 -0.64
C GLN A 211 -6.78 17.32 0.71
N GLU A 212 -5.50 17.67 0.70
CA GLU A 212 -4.68 17.97 1.89
C GLU A 212 -4.58 19.48 2.19
N TYR A 213 -5.25 20.35 1.44
CA TYR A 213 -5.15 21.81 1.62
C TYR A 213 -5.83 22.31 2.90
N GLU A 214 -7.04 21.84 3.19
CA GLU A 214 -7.86 22.31 4.33
C GLU A 214 -7.16 22.20 5.70
N PRO A 215 -6.34 21.18 6.04
CA PRO A 215 -5.53 21.18 7.26
C PRO A 215 -4.69 22.44 7.49
N TYR A 216 -3.98 22.91 6.45
CA TYR A 216 -3.09 24.06 6.56
C TYR A 216 -3.88 25.38 6.53
N ILE A 217 -4.96 25.44 5.75
CA ILE A 217 -5.89 26.58 5.71
C ILE A 217 -6.59 26.73 7.07
N PHE A 218 -7.10 25.65 7.64
CA PHE A 218 -7.73 25.65 8.96
C PHE A 218 -6.73 26.06 10.05
N ALA A 219 -5.51 25.53 10.03
CA ALA A 219 -4.43 25.95 10.95
C ALA A 219 -4.18 27.46 10.85
N ALA A 220 -4.07 27.99 9.62
CA ALA A 220 -3.78 29.39 9.37
C ALA A 220 -4.95 30.32 9.75
N LEU A 221 -6.20 30.00 9.38
CA LEU A 221 -7.39 30.79 9.76
C LEU A 221 -7.54 30.91 11.28
N ASN A 222 -7.30 29.81 12.00
CA ASN A 222 -7.42 29.79 13.46
C ASN A 222 -6.24 30.47 14.17
N SER A 223 -5.01 30.34 13.68
CA SER A 223 -3.84 30.94 14.33
C SER A 223 -3.58 32.40 13.96
N ALA A 224 -3.78 32.81 12.70
CA ALA A 224 -3.47 34.16 12.23
C ALA A 224 -4.21 35.26 13.02
N LYS A 225 -3.46 36.27 13.47
CA LYS A 225 -4.00 37.49 14.09
C LYS A 225 -4.49 38.50 13.04
N VAL A 226 -3.95 38.47 11.82
CA VAL A 226 -4.38 39.36 10.73
C VAL A 226 -4.70 38.59 9.46
N MET A 227 -5.81 38.90 8.80
CA MET A 227 -6.08 38.48 7.42
C MET A 227 -6.00 39.70 6.48
N LEU A 228 -5.24 39.57 5.40
CA LEU A 228 -5.26 40.48 4.25
C LEU A 228 -6.13 39.87 3.16
N VAL A 229 -7.16 40.59 2.69
CA VAL A 229 -7.99 40.15 1.56
C VAL A 229 -7.67 41.04 0.37
N ILE A 230 -6.97 40.50 -0.62
CA ILE A 230 -6.42 41.22 -1.78
C ILE A 230 -7.35 41.02 -2.98
N GLY A 231 -7.74 42.11 -3.64
CA GLY A 231 -8.47 42.06 -4.90
C GLY A 231 -8.32 43.32 -5.75
N SER A 232 -8.12 43.14 -7.05
CA SER A 232 -8.10 44.21 -8.06
C SER A 232 -9.41 44.34 -8.84
N LYS A 233 -10.45 43.58 -8.47
CA LYS A 233 -11.78 43.58 -9.09
C LYS A 233 -12.87 43.13 -8.11
N PRO A 234 -14.13 43.61 -8.23
CA PRO A 234 -15.25 43.16 -7.39
C PRO A 234 -15.53 41.65 -7.47
N GLU A 235 -15.35 41.04 -8.64
CA GLU A 235 -15.64 39.60 -8.84
C GLU A 235 -14.64 38.70 -8.11
N TYR A 236 -13.42 39.18 -7.85
CA TYR A 236 -12.40 38.38 -7.17
C TYR A 236 -12.67 38.27 -5.66
N PHE A 237 -13.24 39.29 -5.02
CA PHE A 237 -13.71 39.21 -3.63
C PHE A 237 -14.90 38.26 -3.45
N THR A 238 -15.70 38.05 -4.49
CA THR A 238 -16.90 37.20 -4.48
C THR A 238 -16.68 35.81 -5.07
N ALA A 239 -15.47 35.52 -5.58
CA ALA A 239 -15.08 34.20 -6.03
C ALA A 239 -15.20 33.16 -4.91
N VAL A 240 -15.72 31.96 -5.24
CA VAL A 240 -16.14 30.92 -4.28
C VAL A 240 -15.10 30.67 -3.18
N TRP A 241 -13.82 30.49 -3.55
CA TRP A 241 -12.74 30.21 -2.61
C TRP A 241 -12.41 31.41 -1.71
N VAL A 242 -12.25 32.59 -2.30
CA VAL A 242 -11.92 33.85 -1.60
C VAL A 242 -13.03 34.17 -0.58
N LYS A 243 -14.31 34.07 -1.01
CA LYS A 243 -15.46 34.25 -0.11
C LYS A 243 -15.52 33.20 0.99
N ASN A 244 -15.17 31.95 0.73
CA ASN A 244 -15.11 30.90 1.76
C ASN A 244 -14.09 31.25 2.86
N GLU A 245 -12.88 31.70 2.49
CA GLU A 245 -11.83 32.06 3.45
C GLU A 245 -12.19 33.31 4.29
N TRP A 246 -12.53 34.44 3.65
CA TRP A 246 -12.79 35.67 4.42
C TRP A 246 -14.08 35.61 5.25
N SER A 247 -15.11 34.90 4.80
CA SER A 247 -16.35 34.78 5.58
C SER A 247 -16.18 33.92 6.83
N ARG A 248 -15.35 32.85 6.76
CA ARG A 248 -14.90 32.08 7.93
C ARG A 248 -14.11 32.97 8.90
N TYR A 249 -13.19 33.77 8.39
CA TYR A 249 -12.38 34.68 9.23
C TYR A 249 -13.23 35.79 9.89
N LEU A 250 -14.23 36.34 9.20
CA LEU A 250 -15.20 37.27 9.81
C LEU A 250 -16.02 36.63 10.94
N LYS A 251 -16.41 35.35 10.81
CA LYS A 251 -17.06 34.61 11.91
C LYS A 251 -16.11 34.46 13.10
N LEU A 252 -14.84 34.12 12.87
CA LEU A 252 -13.81 34.05 13.93
C LEU A 252 -13.57 35.40 14.61
N MET A 253 -13.47 36.50 13.84
CA MET A 253 -13.27 37.86 14.35
C MET A 253 -14.44 38.38 15.21
N LYS A 254 -15.66 37.87 15.01
CA LYS A 254 -16.81 38.18 15.89
C LYS A 254 -16.70 37.49 17.25
N ALA A 255 -16.06 36.33 17.32
CA ALA A 255 -15.81 35.59 18.56
C ALA A 255 -14.53 36.09 19.27
N ASP A 256 -13.46 36.31 18.51
CA ASP A 256 -12.15 36.76 18.99
C ASP A 256 -11.82 38.16 18.46
N ARG A 257 -11.92 39.16 19.36
CA ARG A 257 -11.63 40.57 19.06
C ARG A 257 -10.14 40.90 18.92
N SER A 258 -9.23 39.94 19.11
CA SER A 258 -7.80 40.13 18.83
C SER A 258 -7.48 40.04 17.34
N LYS A 259 -8.32 39.35 16.56
CA LYS A 259 -8.18 39.19 15.11
C LYS A 259 -8.60 40.47 14.36
N LEU A 260 -7.96 40.69 13.20
CA LEU A 260 -8.25 41.82 12.31
C LEU A 260 -8.30 41.36 10.85
N LEU A 261 -9.32 41.79 10.10
CA LEU A 261 -9.37 41.67 8.65
C LEU A 261 -9.13 43.03 7.99
N ILE A 262 -8.22 43.09 7.02
CA ILE A 262 -7.89 44.29 6.26
C ILE A 262 -8.19 44.03 4.76
N PRO A 263 -9.27 44.58 4.20
CA PRO A 263 -9.50 44.58 2.77
C PRO A 263 -8.43 45.43 2.07
N CYS A 264 -7.79 44.90 1.04
CA CYS A 264 -6.74 45.55 0.26
C CYS A 264 -7.18 45.59 -1.20
N TYR A 265 -7.48 46.77 -1.73
CA TYR A 265 -8.03 46.95 -3.07
C TYR A 265 -7.11 47.78 -3.97
N LYS A 266 -7.18 47.53 -5.27
CA LYS A 266 -6.40 48.27 -6.28
C LYS A 266 -7.25 48.50 -7.52
N ASP A 267 -7.07 49.67 -8.16
CA ASP A 267 -7.67 49.99 -9.45
C ASP A 267 -9.22 49.92 -9.46
N MET A 268 -9.86 50.07 -8.29
CA MET A 268 -11.31 50.03 -8.05
C MET A 268 -11.72 50.94 -6.88
N ASP A 269 -13.02 51.20 -6.70
CA ASP A 269 -13.54 52.04 -5.60
C ASP A 269 -13.81 51.22 -4.32
N ALA A 270 -13.64 51.83 -3.15
CA ALA A 270 -13.95 51.21 -1.85
C ALA A 270 -15.44 50.86 -1.69
N TYR A 271 -16.35 51.57 -2.38
CA TYR A 271 -17.79 51.25 -2.40
C TYR A 271 -18.14 50.01 -3.22
N GLU A 272 -17.21 49.47 -4.02
CA GLU A 272 -17.40 48.23 -4.80
C GLU A 272 -16.95 46.98 -4.02
N LEU A 273 -16.40 47.14 -2.81
CA LEU A 273 -16.12 46.04 -1.90
C LEU A 273 -17.41 45.37 -1.41
N PRO A 274 -17.38 44.08 -1.02
CA PRO A 274 -18.50 43.40 -0.39
C PRO A 274 -19.11 44.21 0.77
N GLU A 275 -20.44 44.24 0.86
CA GLU A 275 -21.17 44.98 1.93
C GLU A 275 -20.73 44.52 3.32
N GLU A 276 -20.36 43.25 3.46
CA GLU A 276 -19.80 42.67 4.67
C GLU A 276 -18.50 43.38 5.15
N PHE A 277 -17.78 44.10 4.27
CA PHE A 277 -16.58 44.88 4.61
C PHE A 277 -16.83 46.36 4.92
N ALA A 278 -18.06 46.88 4.78
CA ALA A 278 -18.37 48.31 4.94
C ALA A 278 -18.03 48.88 6.34
N HIS A 279 -17.85 48.02 7.35
CA HIS A 279 -17.46 48.36 8.71
C HIS A 279 -15.95 48.23 9.00
N LEU A 280 -15.14 47.89 7.99
CA LEU A 280 -13.71 47.63 8.11
C LEU A 280 -12.86 48.72 7.47
N GLN A 281 -11.64 48.91 7.97
CA GLN A 281 -10.70 49.85 7.40
C GLN A 281 -10.00 49.23 6.17
N ALA A 282 -10.57 49.45 4.99
CA ALA A 282 -9.95 49.08 3.72
C ALA A 282 -8.70 49.92 3.41
N GLN A 283 -7.73 49.31 2.72
CA GLN A 283 -6.47 49.91 2.31
C GLN A 283 -6.35 49.91 0.78
N ASP A 284 -5.87 51.03 0.24
CA ASP A 284 -5.68 51.25 -1.19
C ASP A 284 -4.23 50.94 -1.58
N MET A 285 -4.04 49.90 -2.38
CA MET A 285 -2.73 49.40 -2.83
C MET A 285 -2.07 50.31 -3.88
N GLY A 286 -2.80 51.28 -4.44
CA GLY A 286 -2.25 52.29 -5.35
C GLY A 286 -1.44 53.38 -4.64
N LYS A 287 -1.54 53.50 -3.32
CA LYS A 287 -0.87 54.55 -2.54
C LYS A 287 0.61 54.26 -2.32
N ILE A 288 1.45 55.26 -2.62
CA ILE A 288 2.88 55.24 -2.31
C ILE A 288 3.07 55.07 -0.80
N GLY A 289 3.75 54.01 -0.38
CA GLY A 289 4.00 53.68 1.02
C GLY A 289 3.03 52.66 1.65
N PHE A 290 1.98 52.22 0.92
CA PHE A 290 0.97 51.23 1.36
C PHE A 290 1.57 50.02 2.11
N ILE A 291 2.62 49.42 1.57
CA ILE A 291 3.35 48.28 2.17
C ILE A 291 3.86 48.59 3.58
N ASN A 292 4.49 49.75 3.77
CA ASN A 292 5.06 50.16 5.05
C ASN A 292 3.95 50.42 6.08
N ASP A 293 2.81 50.97 5.63
CA ASP A 293 1.64 51.19 6.48
C ASP A 293 0.97 49.86 6.89
N ILE A 294 0.88 48.87 5.99
CA ILE A 294 0.45 47.51 6.32
C ILE A 294 1.38 46.85 7.32
N VAL A 295 2.70 46.82 7.06
CA VAL A 295 3.69 46.21 7.96
C VAL A 295 3.61 46.86 9.35
N ARG A 296 3.50 48.19 9.41
CA ARG A 296 3.34 48.93 10.67
C ARG A 296 2.01 48.65 11.37
N GLY A 297 0.92 48.50 10.61
CA GLY A 297 -0.39 48.11 11.11
C GLY A 297 -0.37 46.72 11.75
N ILE A 298 0.20 45.74 11.05
CA ILE A 298 0.35 44.36 11.49
C ILE A 298 1.24 44.28 12.74
N LYS A 299 2.43 44.91 12.73
CA LYS A 299 3.31 45.02 13.91
C LYS A 299 2.58 45.55 15.14
N LYS A 300 1.70 46.55 14.97
CA LYS A 300 0.90 47.15 16.06
C LYS A 300 -0.23 46.26 16.56
N VAL A 301 -0.73 45.32 15.75
CA VAL A 301 -1.77 44.35 16.16
C VAL A 301 -1.13 43.16 16.86
N ILE A 302 -0.01 42.65 16.36
CA ILE A 302 0.66 41.46 16.89
C ILE A 302 1.37 41.77 18.21
N ASN A 303 2.11 42.89 18.29
CA ASN A 303 2.92 43.26 19.47
C ASN A 303 2.11 44.02 20.56
N LYS A 304 0.78 43.89 20.57
CA LYS A 304 -0.09 44.56 21.57
C LYS A 304 -0.05 43.92 22.96
N ASP A 305 0.51 42.71 23.06
CA ASP A 305 0.50 41.88 24.27
C ASP A 305 1.80 41.98 25.12
N GLU A 306 2.80 42.77 24.71
CA GLU A 306 4.01 43.01 25.51
C GLU A 306 3.92 44.28 26.39
N PRO A 307 4.25 44.18 27.70
CA PRO A 307 4.41 45.35 28.55
C PRO A 307 5.62 46.19 28.11
N LYS A 308 5.39 47.48 27.82
CA LYS A 308 6.45 48.43 27.47
C LYS A 308 7.56 48.51 28.52
N SER A 309 8.78 48.13 28.16
CA SER A 309 10.00 48.67 28.81
C SER A 309 10.55 49.85 28.00
N ALA A 310 11.02 50.89 28.69
CA ALA A 310 11.38 52.16 28.09
C ALA A 310 12.85 52.27 27.67
N ALA A 311 13.07 53.10 26.65
CA ALA A 311 14.31 53.70 26.15
C ALA A 311 15.61 53.55 26.96
N LYS A 312 16.71 53.33 26.23
CA LYS A 312 17.84 54.27 26.21
C LYS A 312 18.74 54.08 24.99
N GLU A 313 18.99 55.16 24.26
CA GLU A 313 20.26 55.33 23.56
C GLU A 313 21.37 55.45 24.61
N THR A 314 22.55 54.88 24.35
CA THR A 314 23.80 55.44 24.89
C THR A 314 24.95 55.07 23.97
N ALA A 315 25.59 56.08 23.38
CA ALA A 315 26.84 55.89 22.67
C ALA A 315 28.02 55.90 23.67
N ALA A 316 28.90 54.91 23.59
CA ALA A 316 30.25 54.98 24.12
C ALA A 316 31.17 54.10 23.26
N ALA A 317 32.31 54.66 22.84
CA ALA A 317 33.24 54.00 21.93
C ALA A 317 34.40 53.34 22.69
N GLY A 318 35.00 52.32 22.07
CA GLY A 318 36.40 51.97 22.27
C GLY A 318 36.67 50.53 22.73
N GLN A 319 37.08 49.67 21.80
CA GLN A 319 38.50 49.30 21.67
C GLN A 319 38.77 48.56 20.35
N THR A 320 39.96 48.76 19.79
CA THR A 320 40.36 48.31 18.45
C THR A 320 41.37 47.16 18.51
N VAL A 321 41.03 45.99 17.98
CA VAL A 321 41.97 45.00 17.44
C VAL A 321 41.34 44.34 16.20
N ASN A 322 42.14 44.01 15.17
CA ASN A 322 41.75 43.35 13.91
C ASN A 322 40.63 44.01 13.06
N SER A 323 40.94 45.20 12.51
CA SER A 323 40.08 46.01 11.63
C SER A 323 39.72 45.40 10.26
N GLY A 324 40.08 44.15 9.97
CA GLY A 324 39.72 43.44 8.73
C GLY A 324 38.74 42.28 8.91
N VAL A 325 38.73 41.62 10.08
CA VAL A 325 38.02 40.34 10.29
C VAL A 325 36.54 40.52 10.61
N ALA A 326 36.18 41.49 11.45
CA ALA A 326 34.78 41.70 11.85
C ALA A 326 33.83 42.03 10.68
N PRO A 327 34.20 42.86 9.67
CA PRO A 327 33.37 43.06 8.48
C PRO A 327 33.23 41.80 7.62
N LEU A 328 34.25 40.94 7.56
CA LEU A 328 34.21 39.66 6.85
C LEU A 328 33.28 38.67 7.55
N LEU A 329 33.41 38.50 8.88
CA LEU A 329 32.50 37.68 9.68
C LEU A 329 31.04 38.12 9.55
N LYS A 330 30.76 39.43 9.54
CA LYS A 330 29.40 39.93 9.32
C LYS A 330 28.89 39.69 7.89
N ARG A 331 29.79 39.64 6.90
CA ARG A 331 29.43 39.32 5.51
C ARG A 331 29.21 37.81 5.30
N ILE A 332 29.97 36.97 5.98
CA ILE A 332 29.74 35.52 6.05
C ILE A 332 28.37 35.24 6.67
N SER A 333 28.00 35.91 7.78
CA SER A 333 26.68 35.70 8.39
C SER A 333 25.54 36.05 7.43
N LEU A 334 25.68 37.11 6.62
CA LEU A 334 24.70 37.47 5.59
C LEU A 334 24.61 36.40 4.51
N PHE A 335 25.75 35.90 4.01
CA PHE A 335 25.74 34.80 3.03
C PHE A 335 25.09 33.52 3.59
N LEU A 336 25.29 33.19 4.87
CA LEU A 336 24.58 32.07 5.51
C LEU A 336 23.07 32.33 5.64
N GLU A 337 22.65 33.54 6.01
CA GLU A 337 21.24 33.94 6.10
C GLU A 337 20.53 33.87 4.72
N ASP A 338 21.22 34.32 3.66
CA ASP A 338 20.77 34.28 2.26
C ASP A 338 20.77 32.85 1.67
N GLY A 339 21.44 31.89 2.31
CA GLY A 339 21.62 30.52 1.82
C GLY A 339 22.71 30.38 0.75
N ASN A 340 23.62 31.34 0.67
CA ASN A 340 24.71 31.39 -0.29
C ASN A 340 25.97 30.68 0.26
N TRP A 341 25.88 29.36 0.35
CA TRP A 341 26.82 28.51 1.10
C TRP A 341 28.27 28.57 0.58
N GLN A 342 28.45 28.66 -0.74
CA GLN A 342 29.77 28.67 -1.36
C GLN A 342 30.51 29.96 -1.03
N GLU A 343 29.89 31.12 -1.19
CA GLU A 343 30.48 32.40 -0.81
C GLU A 343 30.65 32.56 0.70
N ALA A 344 29.80 31.94 1.52
CA ALA A 344 30.03 31.84 2.96
C ALA A 344 31.33 31.06 3.26
N ASP A 345 31.55 29.91 2.61
CA ASP A 345 32.74 29.07 2.76
C ASP A 345 34.02 29.76 2.26
N GLU A 346 33.97 30.38 1.08
CA GLU A 346 35.09 31.13 0.49
C GLU A 346 35.49 32.34 1.35
N TYR A 347 34.52 33.04 1.96
CA TYR A 347 34.84 34.12 2.89
C TYR A 347 35.33 33.61 4.25
N CYS A 348 34.90 32.43 4.70
CA CYS A 348 35.49 31.77 5.89
C CYS A 348 36.98 31.49 5.69
N GLU A 349 37.39 30.94 4.54
CA GLU A 349 38.82 30.72 4.25
C GLU A 349 39.61 32.03 4.29
N ARG A 350 39.06 33.13 3.73
CA ARG A 350 39.72 34.45 3.79
C ARG A 350 39.86 35.01 5.20
N VAL A 351 38.98 34.64 6.13
CA VAL A 351 39.16 34.94 7.56
C VAL A 351 40.24 34.05 8.16
N LEU A 352 40.24 32.75 7.86
CA LEU A 352 41.22 31.78 8.38
C LEU A 352 42.64 32.00 7.84
N ASP A 353 42.80 32.52 6.62
CA ASP A 353 44.08 32.99 6.05
C ASP A 353 44.69 34.14 6.88
N SER A 354 43.84 34.92 7.55
CA SER A 354 44.23 36.09 8.35
C SER A 354 44.31 35.78 9.86
N ASP A 355 43.48 34.85 10.33
CA ASP A 355 43.31 34.43 11.72
C ASP A 355 43.00 32.92 11.78
N PRO A 356 44.03 32.04 11.75
CA PRO A 356 43.86 30.60 11.67
C PRO A 356 43.23 29.95 12.92
N GLU A 357 43.09 30.69 14.02
CA GLU A 357 42.48 30.20 15.27
C GLU A 357 41.05 30.74 15.46
N ASN A 358 40.46 31.36 14.42
CA ASN A 358 39.14 31.99 14.53
C ASN A 358 38.00 30.95 14.64
N ALA A 359 37.57 30.68 15.87
CA ALA A 359 36.48 29.75 16.16
C ALA A 359 35.16 30.09 15.44
N GLN A 360 34.85 31.37 15.26
CA GLN A 360 33.62 31.81 14.59
C GLN A 360 33.65 31.51 13.08
N ALA A 361 34.81 31.63 12.43
CA ALA A 361 34.97 31.24 11.04
C ALA A 361 34.85 29.71 10.85
N TYR A 362 35.41 28.90 11.77
CA TYR A 362 35.18 27.44 11.74
C TYR A 362 33.72 27.06 11.99
N LEU A 363 33.01 27.78 12.87
CA LEU A 363 31.57 27.59 13.07
C LEU A 363 30.78 27.93 11.80
N TYR A 364 31.05 29.06 11.17
CA TYR A 364 30.39 29.45 9.93
C TYR A 364 30.70 28.51 8.76
N LYS A 365 31.92 27.93 8.73
CA LYS A 365 32.31 26.88 7.77
C LYS A 365 31.57 25.57 8.01
N LEU A 366 31.35 25.19 9.28
CA LEU A 366 30.45 24.09 9.64
C LEU A 366 29.02 24.39 9.21
N MET A 367 28.53 25.61 9.44
CA MET A 367 27.17 26.02 9.09
C MET A 367 26.92 25.99 7.57
N ALA A 368 27.87 26.50 6.76
CA ALA A 368 27.81 26.43 5.31
C ALA A 368 27.75 24.98 4.82
N LYS A 369 28.61 24.10 5.37
CA LYS A 369 28.64 22.67 5.03
C LYS A 369 27.35 21.93 5.43
N MET A 370 26.70 22.35 6.52
CA MET A 370 25.44 21.76 7.01
C MET A 370 24.18 22.46 6.47
N GLU A 371 24.35 23.41 5.54
CA GLU A 371 23.27 24.20 4.91
C GLU A 371 22.32 24.85 5.93
N VAL A 372 22.88 25.33 7.06
CA VAL A 372 22.12 26.03 8.12
C VAL A 372 22.35 27.53 8.09
N ARG A 373 21.25 28.28 8.22
CA ARG A 373 21.25 29.74 8.17
C ARG A 373 21.64 30.37 9.50
N LYS A 374 21.23 29.77 10.63
CA LYS A 374 21.53 30.26 11.98
C LYS A 374 22.17 29.17 12.85
N THR A 375 22.91 29.59 13.87
CA THR A 375 23.60 28.67 14.78
C THR A 375 22.61 27.76 15.51
N GLU A 376 21.42 28.27 15.89
CA GLU A 376 20.40 27.48 16.57
C GLU A 376 19.83 26.35 15.67
N ASP A 377 19.88 26.50 14.34
CA ASP A 377 19.40 25.49 13.40
C ASP A 377 20.29 24.23 13.40
N LEU A 378 21.55 24.33 13.86
CA LEU A 378 22.40 23.16 14.09
C LEU A 378 21.73 22.14 15.02
N ARG A 379 20.97 22.59 16.03
CA ARG A 379 20.21 21.73 16.95
C ARG A 379 19.12 20.91 16.24
N ASN A 380 18.63 21.37 15.10
CA ASN A 380 17.56 20.72 14.34
C ASN A 380 18.09 19.63 13.39
N GLN A 381 19.39 19.59 13.14
CA GLN A 381 20.04 18.69 12.18
C GLN A 381 19.71 17.21 12.38
N ALA A 382 19.67 16.46 11.28
CA ALA A 382 19.19 15.08 11.28
C ALA A 382 20.11 14.13 12.05
N GLN A 383 21.42 14.39 12.05
CA GLN A 383 22.45 13.61 12.74
C GLN A 383 23.36 14.52 13.58
N PRO A 384 24.00 13.99 14.64
CA PRO A 384 25.03 14.72 15.37
C PRO A 384 26.21 15.10 14.46
N PHE A 385 26.78 16.27 14.70
CA PHE A 385 27.89 16.86 13.94
C PHE A 385 29.22 16.82 14.70
N ASP A 386 29.29 16.06 15.79
CA ASP A 386 30.51 15.86 16.60
C ASP A 386 31.64 15.11 15.85
N SER A 387 31.28 14.39 14.78
CA SER A 387 32.22 13.76 13.87
C SER A 387 32.90 14.72 12.88
N GLU A 388 32.37 15.95 12.70
CA GLU A 388 32.85 16.90 11.70
C GLU A 388 34.18 17.57 12.08
N ASP A 389 35.09 17.69 11.11
CA ASP A 389 36.40 18.34 11.33
C ASP A 389 36.26 19.82 11.69
N MET A 390 35.29 20.53 11.08
CA MET A 390 35.00 21.93 11.39
C MET A 390 34.43 22.09 12.81
N TYR A 391 33.60 21.16 13.28
CA TYR A 391 33.13 21.15 14.67
C TYR A 391 34.29 20.99 15.65
N ARG A 392 35.20 20.04 15.40
CA ARG A 392 36.37 19.81 16.25
C ARG A 392 37.30 21.02 16.30
N LYS A 393 37.48 21.73 15.19
CA LYS A 393 38.24 22.98 15.13
C LYS A 393 37.53 24.13 15.86
N THR A 394 36.21 24.26 15.68
CA THR A 394 35.39 25.21 16.43
C THR A 394 35.54 24.99 17.95
N VAL A 395 35.30 23.78 18.43
CA VAL A 395 35.41 23.40 19.86
C VAL A 395 36.83 23.59 20.41
N ARG A 396 37.87 23.40 19.58
CA ARG A 396 39.27 23.60 19.98
C ARG A 396 39.64 25.06 20.29
N PHE A 397 39.03 26.01 19.58
CA PHE A 397 39.38 27.43 19.69
C PHE A 397 38.27 28.31 20.31
N ALA A 398 37.06 27.76 20.49
CA ALA A 398 35.92 28.47 21.06
C ALA A 398 36.07 28.74 22.56
N ALA A 399 35.41 29.79 23.05
CA ALA A 399 35.18 29.99 24.47
C ALA A 399 34.21 28.92 25.03
N GLU A 400 34.34 28.63 26.33
CA GLU A 400 33.61 27.54 27.00
C GLU A 400 32.08 27.63 26.82
N GLU A 401 31.51 28.83 26.77
CA GLU A 401 30.08 29.08 26.53
C GLU A 401 29.59 28.54 25.17
N LEU A 402 30.33 28.81 24.09
CA LEU A 402 29.99 28.34 22.75
C LEU A 402 30.23 26.83 22.63
N LYS A 403 31.30 26.30 23.24
CA LYS A 403 31.56 24.86 23.31
C LYS A 403 30.41 24.13 23.99
N ASN A 404 29.99 24.56 25.19
CA ASN A 404 28.88 23.98 25.93
C ASN A 404 27.58 24.00 25.10
N THR A 405 27.30 25.12 24.43
CA THR A 405 26.11 25.25 23.55
C THR A 405 26.11 24.21 22.42
N LEU A 406 27.24 23.99 21.76
CA LEU A 406 27.34 23.02 20.65
C LEU A 406 27.37 21.55 21.14
N GLU A 407 27.90 21.30 22.34
CA GLU A 407 27.81 20.00 23.01
C GLU A 407 26.36 19.68 23.43
N GLU A 408 25.62 20.66 23.98
CA GLU A 408 24.19 20.55 24.27
C GLU A 408 23.35 20.27 23.02
N TYR A 409 23.66 20.91 21.89
CA TYR A 409 22.95 20.66 20.63
C TYR A 409 23.18 19.22 20.14
N ASN A 410 24.41 18.71 20.19
CA ASN A 410 24.71 17.31 19.86
C ASN A 410 24.05 16.33 20.83
N ALA A 411 24.03 16.62 22.13
CA ALA A 411 23.34 15.81 23.13
C ALA A 411 21.82 15.76 22.88
N TYR A 412 21.21 16.90 22.57
CA TYR A 412 19.79 16.99 22.21
C TYR A 412 19.45 16.21 20.93
N ILE A 413 20.29 16.27 19.89
CA ILE A 413 20.08 15.49 18.66
C ILE A 413 20.14 13.99 18.96
N LYS A 414 21.10 13.54 19.79
CA LYS A 414 21.22 12.14 20.21
C LYS A 414 19.99 11.67 20.99
N ASP A 415 19.56 12.43 22.01
CA ASP A 415 18.35 12.14 22.80
C ASP A 415 17.08 12.10 21.93
N ARG A 416 16.89 13.09 21.06
CA ARG A 416 15.75 13.17 20.14
C ARG A 416 15.74 11.99 19.15
N ASN A 417 16.90 11.62 18.62
CA ASN A 417 17.01 10.51 17.67
C ASN A 417 16.79 9.16 18.36
N GLU A 418 17.30 8.97 19.58
CA GLU A 418 17.09 7.75 20.36
C GLU A 418 15.62 7.60 20.81
N LYS A 419 14.97 8.69 21.26
CA LYS A 419 13.53 8.70 21.54
C LYS A 419 12.70 8.30 20.32
N LYS A 420 13.06 8.79 19.12
CA LYS A 420 12.43 8.37 17.86
C LYS A 420 12.70 6.90 17.53
N ARG A 421 13.91 6.37 17.80
CA ARG A 421 14.25 4.96 17.61
C ARG A 421 13.37 4.07 18.51
N ILE A 422 13.37 4.35 19.81
CA ILE A 422 12.60 3.62 20.83
C ILE A 422 11.10 3.67 20.53
N GLU A 423 10.56 4.85 20.19
CA GLU A 423 9.14 4.98 19.83
C GLU A 423 8.79 4.22 18.54
N SER A 424 9.70 4.17 17.55
CA SER A 424 9.50 3.41 16.32
C SER A 424 9.50 1.90 16.57
N ILE A 425 10.41 1.39 17.41
CA ILE A 425 10.46 -0.03 17.80
C ILE A 425 9.18 -0.40 18.54
N TYR A 426 8.78 0.40 19.53
CA TYR A 426 7.53 0.19 20.27
C TYR A 426 6.30 0.17 19.34
N LYS A 427 6.19 1.12 18.40
CA LYS A 427 5.07 1.18 17.45
C LYS A 427 5.04 -0.03 16.51
N LYS A 428 6.20 -0.49 16.04
CA LYS A 428 6.34 -1.71 15.24
C LYS A 428 5.87 -2.92 16.05
N ALA A 429 6.45 -3.15 17.23
CA ALA A 429 6.11 -4.29 18.08
C ALA A 429 4.60 -4.35 18.41
N VAL A 430 3.98 -3.24 18.79
CA VAL A 430 2.54 -3.17 19.08
C VAL A 430 1.68 -3.40 17.83
N TYR A 431 2.13 -2.98 16.65
CA TYR A 431 1.45 -3.28 15.39
C TYR A 431 1.54 -4.78 15.07
N ASP A 432 2.75 -5.34 15.10
CA ASP A 432 3.02 -6.75 14.79
C ASP A 432 2.27 -7.70 15.75
N MET A 433 2.12 -7.34 17.03
CA MET A 433 1.28 -8.07 18.01
C MET A 433 -0.18 -8.27 17.57
N GLY A 434 -0.73 -7.34 16.78
CA GLY A 434 -2.09 -7.46 16.25
C GLY A 434 -2.24 -8.57 15.19
N TYR A 435 -1.15 -8.86 14.46
CA TYR A 435 -1.13 -9.78 13.33
C TYR A 435 -0.44 -11.12 13.62
N ALA A 436 0.38 -11.23 14.66
CA ALA A 436 1.03 -12.47 15.07
C ALA A 436 0.01 -13.60 15.37
N ARG A 437 0.25 -14.80 14.84
CA ARG A 437 -0.61 -16.00 15.03
C ARG A 437 0.17 -17.28 15.33
N ASP A 438 1.48 -17.17 15.55
CA ASP A 438 2.40 -18.28 15.70
C ASP A 438 3.56 -17.93 16.66
N GLU A 439 4.25 -18.96 17.15
CA GLU A 439 5.35 -18.85 18.11
C GLU A 439 6.53 -17.99 17.60
N ILE A 440 6.84 -18.03 16.31
CA ILE A 440 8.00 -17.32 15.73
C ILE A 440 7.70 -15.82 15.64
N SER A 441 6.52 -15.46 15.16
CA SER A 441 6.05 -14.07 15.14
C SER A 441 6.09 -13.43 16.54
N TYR A 442 5.61 -14.14 17.57
CA TYR A 442 5.68 -13.64 18.95
C TYR A 442 7.12 -13.55 19.47
N LYS A 443 8.03 -14.46 19.10
CA LYS A 443 9.46 -14.38 19.48
C LYS A 443 10.17 -13.15 18.90
N ILE A 444 9.92 -12.81 17.64
CA ILE A 444 10.48 -11.60 17.02
C ILE A 444 10.02 -10.34 17.78
N ILE A 445 8.74 -10.29 18.18
CA ILE A 445 8.19 -9.20 18.98
C ILE A 445 8.82 -9.15 20.38
N ILE A 446 9.08 -10.30 21.02
CA ILE A 446 9.76 -10.39 22.32
C ILE A 446 11.19 -9.83 22.24
N GLU A 447 11.89 -10.05 21.13
CA GLU A 447 13.23 -9.48 20.87
C GLU A 447 13.15 -7.95 20.66
N ASP A 448 12.24 -7.46 19.80
CA ASP A 448 12.01 -6.03 19.59
C ASP A 448 11.67 -5.30 20.91
N LEU A 449 10.78 -5.88 21.74
CA LEU A 449 10.40 -5.31 23.04
C LEU A 449 11.55 -5.39 24.07
N ALA A 450 12.44 -6.38 23.97
CA ALA A 450 13.61 -6.50 24.84
C ALA A 450 14.69 -5.43 24.57
N GLU A 451 14.70 -4.79 23.39
CA GLU A 451 15.57 -3.63 23.13
C GLU A 451 15.16 -2.36 23.89
N ILE A 452 13.93 -2.28 24.40
CA ILE A 452 13.32 -1.06 24.93
C ILE A 452 12.76 -1.22 26.37
N PRO A 453 13.52 -1.77 27.33
CA PRO A 453 13.05 -2.05 28.68
C PRO A 453 12.61 -0.77 29.42
N GLY A 454 11.52 -0.87 30.18
CA GLY A 454 10.93 0.26 30.92
C GLY A 454 10.25 1.34 30.06
N TYR A 455 10.16 1.18 28.73
CA TYR A 455 9.46 2.14 27.87
C TYR A 455 7.96 1.81 27.78
N LYS A 456 7.12 2.68 28.37
CA LYS A 456 5.66 2.50 28.45
C LYS A 456 5.32 1.16 29.12
N ASP A 457 4.51 0.33 28.47
CA ASP A 457 4.11 -1.02 28.88
C ASP A 457 4.86 -2.11 28.10
N ALA A 458 6.02 -1.81 27.50
CA ALA A 458 6.80 -2.78 26.72
C ALA A 458 7.13 -4.07 27.50
N ASP A 459 7.48 -3.97 28.78
CA ASP A 459 7.77 -5.13 29.64
C ASP A 459 6.52 -5.98 29.96
N GLU A 460 5.33 -5.38 29.94
CA GLU A 460 4.05 -6.07 30.12
C GLU A 460 3.63 -6.76 28.82
N LYS A 461 3.70 -6.04 27.70
CA LYS A 461 3.46 -6.59 26.35
C LYS A 461 4.42 -7.72 25.98
N LYS A 462 5.67 -7.65 26.46
CA LYS A 462 6.65 -8.72 26.28
C LYS A 462 6.19 -10.02 26.95
N LYS A 463 5.72 -9.94 28.19
CA LYS A 463 5.15 -11.09 28.91
C LYS A 463 3.89 -11.63 28.23
N GLU A 464 3.01 -10.74 27.77
CA GLU A 464 1.82 -11.11 26.98
C GLU A 464 2.22 -11.91 25.72
N CYS A 465 3.31 -11.52 25.05
CA CYS A 465 3.85 -12.25 23.91
C CYS A 465 4.51 -13.58 24.33
N GLU A 466 5.22 -13.63 25.46
CA GLU A 466 5.83 -14.87 26.00
C GLU A 466 4.74 -15.91 26.31
N GLU A 467 3.62 -15.50 26.93
CA GLU A 467 2.46 -16.36 27.21
C GLU A 467 1.78 -16.84 25.90
N LYS A 468 1.54 -15.94 24.94
CA LYS A 468 0.93 -16.28 23.64
C LYS A 468 1.82 -17.14 22.76
N ALA A 469 3.14 -16.96 22.81
CA ALA A 469 4.10 -17.81 22.10
C ALA A 469 4.02 -19.26 22.62
N GLU A 470 3.96 -19.44 23.94
CA GLU A 470 3.82 -20.75 24.57
C GLU A 470 2.45 -21.38 24.26
N GLU A 471 1.35 -20.61 24.27
CA GLU A 471 0.03 -21.10 23.85
C GLU A 471 0.06 -21.60 22.38
N CYS A 472 0.65 -20.83 21.46
CA CYS A 472 0.83 -21.24 20.07
C CYS A 472 1.69 -22.50 19.92
N ARG A 473 2.75 -22.63 20.75
CA ARG A 473 3.63 -23.81 20.76
C ARG A 473 2.88 -25.07 21.21
N LEU A 474 2.10 -24.97 22.28
CA LEU A 474 1.29 -26.07 22.83
C LEU A 474 0.17 -26.47 21.84
N GLU A 475 -0.51 -25.50 21.23
CA GLU A 475 -1.53 -25.73 20.20
C GLU A 475 -0.92 -26.43 18.96
N SER A 476 0.23 -25.98 18.49
CA SER A 476 0.94 -26.59 17.34
C SER A 476 1.34 -28.06 17.62
N LEU A 477 1.94 -28.32 18.79
CA LEU A 477 2.34 -29.67 19.20
C LEU A 477 1.13 -30.60 19.39
N TYR A 478 0.01 -30.09 19.90
CA TYR A 478 -1.25 -30.82 20.05
C TYR A 478 -1.87 -31.20 18.70
N ASN A 479 -1.86 -30.29 17.72
CA ASN A 479 -2.36 -30.56 16.37
C ASN A 479 -1.41 -31.50 15.58
N SER A 480 -0.10 -31.44 15.83
CA SER A 480 0.86 -32.44 15.35
C SER A 480 0.53 -33.83 15.89
N ALA A 481 0.35 -33.97 17.21
CA ALA A 481 0.04 -35.23 17.86
C ALA A 481 -1.27 -35.85 17.34
N LEU A 482 -2.32 -35.03 17.17
CA LEU A 482 -3.57 -35.40 16.52
C LEU A 482 -3.36 -35.95 15.11
N LYS A 483 -2.57 -35.25 14.27
CA LYS A 483 -2.30 -35.68 12.89
C LYS A 483 -1.60 -37.04 12.86
N ILE A 484 -0.62 -37.27 13.73
CA ILE A 484 0.06 -38.57 13.85
C ILE A 484 -0.91 -39.67 14.31
N GLN A 485 -1.80 -39.36 15.27
CA GLN A 485 -2.82 -40.28 15.79
C GLN A 485 -3.81 -40.77 14.71
N THR A 486 -4.03 -40.02 13.61
CA THR A 486 -4.91 -40.48 12.52
C THR A 486 -4.41 -41.72 11.78
N VAL A 487 -3.11 -42.03 11.84
CA VAL A 487 -2.52 -43.16 11.12
C VAL A 487 -2.61 -44.43 11.96
N GLN A 488 -3.28 -45.45 11.43
CA GLN A 488 -3.48 -46.75 12.09
C GLN A 488 -2.20 -47.62 12.01
N SER A 489 -1.21 -47.30 12.83
CA SER A 489 0.05 -48.04 12.98
C SER A 489 0.59 -47.92 14.40
N GLU A 490 1.09 -49.02 14.99
CA GLU A 490 1.61 -49.05 16.38
C GLU A 490 2.65 -47.94 16.64
N ASP A 491 3.65 -47.81 15.77
CA ASP A 491 4.72 -46.80 15.88
C ASP A 491 4.17 -45.35 15.85
N ASN A 492 3.17 -45.06 15.03
CA ASN A 492 2.54 -43.73 15.01
C ASN A 492 1.68 -43.48 16.25
N GLN A 493 0.91 -44.47 16.72
CA GLN A 493 0.17 -44.32 17.98
C GLN A 493 1.11 -44.06 19.17
N LEU A 494 2.24 -44.76 19.26
CA LEU A 494 3.24 -44.54 20.31
C LEU A 494 3.94 -43.17 20.19
N ARG A 495 4.19 -42.67 18.96
CA ARG A 495 4.71 -41.31 18.74
C ARG A 495 3.70 -40.23 19.11
N ALA A 496 2.42 -40.42 18.79
CA ALA A 496 1.35 -39.52 19.20
C ALA A 496 1.21 -39.49 20.72
N ALA A 497 1.20 -40.65 21.39
CA ALA A 497 1.19 -40.75 22.85
C ALA A 497 2.35 -39.95 23.47
N LYS A 498 3.57 -40.08 22.94
CA LYS A 498 4.72 -39.31 23.43
C LYS A 498 4.55 -37.79 23.28
N GLN A 499 4.03 -37.31 22.15
CA GLN A 499 3.75 -35.87 21.99
C GLN A 499 2.63 -35.39 22.92
N PHE A 500 1.61 -36.20 23.19
CA PHE A 500 0.58 -35.89 24.19
C PHE A 500 1.12 -35.94 25.64
N GLU A 501 2.13 -36.75 25.94
CA GLU A 501 2.84 -36.73 27.25
C GLU A 501 3.62 -35.43 27.43
N GLU A 502 4.29 -34.93 26.39
CA GLU A 502 5.02 -33.65 26.40
C GLU A 502 4.09 -32.43 26.59
N LEU A 503 2.78 -32.58 26.34
CA LEU A 503 1.74 -31.57 26.54
C LEU A 503 1.11 -31.57 27.96
N GLY A 504 1.36 -32.61 28.76
CA GLY A 504 0.87 -32.71 30.14
C GLY A 504 -0.64 -32.54 30.29
N THR A 505 -1.08 -31.48 30.99
CA THR A 505 -2.49 -31.17 31.26
C THR A 505 -3.13 -30.24 30.23
N TYR A 506 -2.48 -29.97 29.10
CA TYR A 506 -3.05 -29.12 28.04
C TYR A 506 -4.17 -29.87 27.30
N LYS A 507 -5.39 -29.30 27.32
CA LYS A 507 -6.61 -29.90 26.75
C LYS A 507 -6.84 -31.32 27.29
N ASP A 508 -7.24 -32.26 26.43
CA ASP A 508 -7.49 -33.67 26.70
C ASP A 508 -6.25 -34.56 26.48
N SER A 509 -5.04 -33.98 26.39
CA SER A 509 -3.80 -34.70 26.05
C SER A 509 -3.58 -35.93 26.94
N ALA A 510 -3.74 -35.81 28.27
CA ALA A 510 -3.59 -36.91 29.21
C ALA A 510 -4.54 -38.10 28.95
N GLU A 511 -5.76 -37.85 28.47
CA GLU A 511 -6.69 -38.92 28.08
C GLU A 511 -6.24 -39.56 26.76
N ARG A 512 -5.79 -38.75 25.79
CA ARG A 512 -5.31 -39.23 24.50
C ARG A 512 -4.03 -40.05 24.59
N VAL A 513 -3.15 -39.80 25.56
CA VAL A 513 -2.01 -40.69 25.86
C VAL A 513 -2.50 -42.12 26.09
N GLN A 514 -3.55 -42.29 26.90
CA GLN A 514 -4.11 -43.61 27.18
C GLN A 514 -4.78 -44.20 25.94
N GLN A 515 -5.64 -43.43 25.25
CA GLN A 515 -6.31 -43.87 24.03
C GLN A 515 -5.32 -44.34 22.94
N CYS A 516 -4.20 -43.62 22.74
CA CYS A 516 -3.16 -44.00 21.80
C CYS A 516 -2.46 -45.31 22.21
N ARG A 517 -2.15 -45.49 23.51
CA ARG A 517 -1.51 -46.70 24.03
C ARG A 517 -2.42 -47.92 23.90
N ASP A 518 -3.71 -47.78 24.22
CA ASP A 518 -4.71 -48.84 24.07
C ASP A 518 -4.87 -49.23 22.59
N LYS A 519 -4.91 -48.24 21.68
CA LYS A 519 -5.00 -48.46 20.23
C LYS A 519 -3.74 -49.13 19.66
N ALA A 520 -2.56 -48.80 20.17
CA ALA A 520 -1.31 -49.45 19.80
C ALA A 520 -1.31 -50.95 20.17
N GLU A 521 -1.81 -51.29 21.37
CA GLU A 521 -1.96 -52.68 21.80
C GLU A 521 -3.02 -53.45 20.99
N GLU A 522 -4.15 -52.83 20.66
CA GLU A 522 -5.16 -53.40 19.76
C GLU A 522 -4.56 -53.75 18.39
N ILE A 523 -3.84 -52.80 17.76
CA ILE A 523 -3.18 -53.01 16.46
C ILE A 523 -2.15 -54.16 16.54
N ARG A 524 -1.30 -54.18 17.57
CA ARG A 524 -0.29 -55.23 17.77
C ARG A 524 -0.94 -56.62 17.86
N THR A 525 -2.00 -56.77 18.65
CA THR A 525 -2.68 -58.07 18.80
C THR A 525 -3.39 -58.52 17.53
N GLU A 526 -3.92 -57.59 16.72
CA GLU A 526 -4.51 -57.88 15.41
C GLU A 526 -3.44 -58.34 14.40
N GLU A 527 -2.30 -57.66 14.33
CA GLU A 527 -1.18 -58.04 13.44
C GLU A 527 -0.63 -59.44 13.78
N GLU A 528 -0.49 -59.75 15.07
CA GLU A 528 -0.11 -61.09 15.54
C GLU A 528 -1.15 -62.15 15.14
N ARG A 529 -2.45 -61.85 15.25
CA ARG A 529 -3.53 -62.76 14.82
C ARG A 529 -3.48 -63.01 13.31
N ILE A 530 -3.40 -61.94 12.50
CA ILE A 530 -3.29 -62.03 11.04
C ILE A 530 -2.06 -62.83 10.62
N LYS A 531 -0.92 -62.66 11.31
CA LYS A 531 0.31 -63.43 11.06
C LYS A 531 0.10 -64.92 11.36
N ALA A 532 -0.48 -65.26 12.50
CA ALA A 532 -0.80 -66.65 12.86
C ALA A 532 -1.80 -67.31 11.89
N GLU A 533 -2.81 -66.57 11.42
CA GLU A 533 -3.77 -67.02 10.41
C GLU A 533 -3.11 -67.22 9.05
N ARG A 534 -2.25 -66.30 8.59
CA ARG A 534 -1.47 -66.45 7.34
C ARG A 534 -0.60 -67.70 7.38
N GLU A 535 0.11 -67.94 8.48
CA GLU A 535 0.89 -69.17 8.67
C GLU A 535 0.02 -70.44 8.62
N LYS A 536 -1.16 -70.42 9.24
CA LYS A 536 -2.11 -71.54 9.23
C LYS A 536 -2.66 -71.78 7.82
N ALA A 537 -3.06 -70.72 7.12
CA ALA A 537 -3.55 -70.76 5.75
C ALA A 537 -2.47 -71.26 4.77
N GLU A 538 -1.20 -70.89 4.96
CA GLU A 538 -0.10 -71.40 4.15
C GLU A 538 0.15 -72.90 4.39
N LYS A 539 0.14 -73.35 5.66
CA LYS A 539 0.20 -74.77 6.05
C LYS A 539 -0.96 -75.55 5.42
N GLU A 540 -2.18 -75.01 5.44
CA GLU A 540 -3.35 -75.61 4.78
C GLU A 540 -3.26 -75.60 3.24
N ARG A 541 -2.76 -74.53 2.61
CA ARG A 541 -2.58 -74.45 1.16
C ARG A 541 -1.57 -75.49 0.67
N LYS A 542 -0.47 -75.68 1.41
CA LYS A 542 0.52 -76.76 1.19
C LYS A 542 -0.11 -78.15 1.36
N ALA A 543 -1.01 -78.34 2.32
CA ALA A 543 -1.73 -79.61 2.51
C ALA A 543 -2.79 -79.89 1.40
N LYS A 544 -3.57 -78.87 1.01
CA LYS A 544 -4.61 -78.95 -0.04
C LYS A 544 -3.99 -79.20 -1.42
N ALA A 545 -2.85 -78.58 -1.73
CA ALA A 545 -2.08 -78.87 -2.95
C ALA A 545 -1.66 -80.35 -3.04
N LYS A 546 -1.32 -80.98 -1.91
CA LYS A 546 -0.95 -82.40 -1.83
C LYS A 546 -2.14 -83.36 -2.01
N LYS A 547 -3.37 -82.89 -1.80
CA LYS A 547 -4.61 -83.68 -1.82
C LYS A 547 -5.34 -83.65 -3.18
N ARG A 548 -5.08 -82.62 -4.01
CA ARG A 548 -5.74 -82.37 -5.31
C ARG A 548 -5.32 -83.33 -6.45
N ASN A 549 -4.30 -84.17 -6.25
CA ASN A 549 -3.83 -85.16 -7.25
C ASN A 549 -4.50 -86.55 -7.14
N ARG A 550 -5.63 -86.69 -6.43
CA ARG A 550 -6.40 -87.93 -6.36
C ARG A 550 -7.90 -87.67 -6.52
N ASN A 551 -8.50 -88.38 -7.48
CA ASN A 551 -9.93 -88.64 -7.70
C ASN A 551 -10.68 -87.65 -8.65
N ILE A 552 -10.94 -88.12 -9.88
CA ILE A 552 -12.00 -87.63 -10.80
C ILE A 552 -12.68 -88.86 -11.44
N ALA A 553 -14.00 -89.02 -11.24
CA ALA A 553 -14.96 -89.93 -11.93
C ALA A 553 -16.40 -89.60 -11.39
N ILE A 554 -17.46 -89.24 -12.15
CA ILE A 554 -18.31 -90.00 -13.11
C ILE A 554 -19.35 -90.92 -12.40
N ILE A 555 -20.69 -90.87 -12.56
CA ILE A 555 -21.60 -90.04 -13.42
C ILE A 555 -23.07 -89.88 -12.83
N LEU A 556 -24.00 -89.30 -13.60
CA LEU A 556 -25.43 -88.90 -13.33
C LEU A 556 -26.48 -90.07 -13.26
N PRO A 557 -27.76 -89.83 -12.85
CA PRO A 557 -28.88 -89.92 -13.84
C PRO A 557 -30.16 -89.03 -13.67
N SER A 558 -30.43 -88.21 -14.70
CA SER A 558 -31.67 -88.16 -15.53
C SER A 558 -33.10 -87.77 -15.06
N THR A 559 -33.37 -87.20 -13.89
CA THR A 559 -34.63 -86.39 -13.70
C THR A 559 -34.36 -84.98 -13.19
N THR A 560 -33.31 -84.85 -12.38
CA THR A 560 -32.68 -83.55 -12.09
C THR A 560 -32.21 -82.83 -13.36
N ALA A 561 -31.93 -83.53 -14.46
CA ALA A 561 -31.36 -82.91 -15.67
C ALA A 561 -32.18 -81.73 -16.24
N ILE A 562 -33.52 -81.78 -16.23
CA ILE A 562 -34.35 -80.66 -16.73
C ILE A 562 -34.39 -79.53 -15.70
N CYS A 563 -34.54 -79.82 -14.41
CA CYS A 563 -34.49 -78.81 -13.35
C CYS A 563 -33.09 -78.18 -13.21
N VAL A 564 -32.03 -78.93 -13.51
CA VAL A 564 -30.64 -78.47 -13.53
C VAL A 564 -30.40 -77.68 -14.82
N VAL A 565 -30.88 -78.09 -15.99
CA VAL A 565 -30.80 -77.26 -17.21
C VAL A 565 -31.60 -75.96 -17.04
N LEU A 566 -32.79 -76.00 -16.42
CA LEU A 566 -33.56 -74.79 -16.10
C LEU A 566 -32.89 -73.95 -15.01
N ALA A 567 -32.31 -74.54 -13.96
CA ALA A 567 -31.58 -73.79 -12.93
C ALA A 567 -30.27 -73.21 -13.48
N LEU A 568 -29.57 -73.92 -14.37
CA LEU A 568 -28.40 -73.43 -15.09
C LEU A 568 -28.81 -72.31 -16.07
N LEU A 569 -29.91 -72.44 -16.81
CA LEU A 569 -30.46 -71.34 -17.61
C LEU A 569 -30.84 -70.13 -16.74
N CYS A 570 -31.45 -70.35 -15.57
CA CYS A 570 -31.75 -69.27 -14.63
C CYS A 570 -30.47 -68.59 -14.12
N VAL A 571 -29.47 -69.35 -13.68
CA VAL A 571 -28.23 -68.84 -13.07
C VAL A 571 -27.26 -68.23 -14.08
N TYR A 572 -27.12 -68.81 -15.28
CA TYR A 572 -26.15 -68.39 -16.28
C TYR A 572 -26.75 -67.52 -17.41
N VAL A 573 -28.08 -67.39 -17.51
CA VAL A 573 -28.73 -66.57 -18.56
C VAL A 573 -29.76 -65.59 -18.00
N ILE A 574 -30.75 -66.03 -17.21
CA ILE A 574 -31.87 -65.16 -16.79
C ILE A 574 -31.44 -64.16 -15.71
N ILE A 575 -30.73 -64.61 -14.65
CA ILE A 575 -30.26 -63.72 -13.58
C ILE A 575 -29.24 -62.69 -14.13
N PRO A 576 -28.25 -63.07 -14.96
CA PRO A 576 -27.38 -62.12 -15.64
C PRO A 576 -28.15 -61.14 -16.55
N ALA A 577 -29.16 -61.59 -17.31
CA ALA A 577 -29.98 -60.71 -18.14
C ALA A 577 -30.76 -59.66 -17.32
N ILE A 578 -31.31 -60.05 -16.16
CA ILE A 578 -32.00 -59.12 -15.26
C ILE A 578 -31.01 -58.11 -14.67
N ARG A 579 -29.85 -58.58 -14.19
CA ARG A 579 -28.79 -57.71 -13.64
C ARG A 579 -28.24 -56.74 -14.69
N TYR A 580 -28.02 -57.20 -15.92
CA TYR A 580 -27.59 -56.35 -17.03
C TYR A 580 -28.60 -55.23 -17.31
N ASN A 581 -29.90 -55.55 -17.40
CA ASN A 581 -30.93 -54.54 -17.59
C ASN A 581 -31.02 -53.55 -16.40
N MET A 582 -30.83 -54.03 -15.15
CA MET A 582 -30.74 -53.15 -13.97
C MET A 582 -29.56 -52.18 -14.08
N ALA A 583 -28.39 -52.64 -14.54
CA ALA A 583 -27.23 -51.78 -14.75
C ALA A 583 -27.49 -50.72 -15.82
N VAL A 584 -28.10 -51.09 -16.96
CA VAL A 584 -28.48 -50.14 -18.02
C VAL A 584 -29.45 -49.07 -17.48
N THR A 585 -30.51 -49.47 -16.76
CA THR A 585 -31.43 -48.52 -16.12
C THR A 585 -30.76 -47.66 -15.03
N ALA A 586 -29.75 -48.18 -14.32
CA ALA A 586 -28.96 -47.38 -13.39
C ALA A 586 -28.12 -46.31 -14.12
N VAL A 587 -27.56 -46.61 -15.30
CA VAL A 587 -26.90 -45.59 -16.16
C VAL A 587 -27.90 -44.52 -16.63
N GLU A 588 -29.10 -44.92 -17.08
CA GLU A 588 -30.15 -43.98 -17.50
C GLU A 588 -30.58 -43.04 -16.35
N ASN A 589 -30.62 -43.54 -15.12
CA ASN A 589 -30.92 -42.78 -13.91
C ASN A 589 -29.71 -42.02 -13.33
N LYS A 590 -28.53 -42.08 -13.97
CA LYS A 590 -27.24 -41.50 -13.51
C LYS A 590 -26.66 -42.11 -12.22
N ASN A 591 -27.13 -43.28 -11.80
CA ASN A 591 -26.55 -44.07 -10.71
C ASN A 591 -25.29 -44.82 -11.20
N TYR A 592 -24.26 -44.08 -11.62
CA TYR A 592 -23.12 -44.66 -12.34
C TYR A 592 -22.31 -45.67 -11.51
N ASP A 593 -22.11 -45.43 -10.21
CA ASP A 593 -21.34 -46.35 -9.35
C ASP A 593 -22.08 -47.68 -9.11
N GLU A 594 -23.41 -47.63 -8.98
CA GLU A 594 -24.27 -48.82 -8.92
C GLU A 594 -24.21 -49.60 -10.24
N ALA A 595 -24.27 -48.91 -11.38
CA ALA A 595 -24.17 -49.52 -12.70
C ALA A 595 -22.80 -50.19 -12.93
N ILE A 596 -21.70 -49.50 -12.61
CA ILE A 596 -20.33 -50.03 -12.74
C ILE A 596 -20.16 -51.30 -11.90
N ALA A 597 -20.57 -51.27 -10.62
CA ALA A 597 -20.47 -52.45 -9.76
C ALA A 597 -21.25 -53.66 -10.31
N ILE A 598 -22.45 -53.44 -10.88
CA ILE A 598 -23.22 -54.52 -11.50
C ILE A 598 -22.57 -55.03 -12.79
N PHE A 599 -21.99 -54.15 -13.63
CA PHE A 599 -21.24 -54.59 -14.82
C PHE A 599 -19.95 -55.35 -14.45
N GLU A 600 -19.25 -54.97 -13.38
CA GLU A 600 -18.10 -55.70 -12.83
C GLU A 600 -18.50 -57.08 -12.29
N GLU A 601 -19.65 -57.21 -11.59
CA GLU A 601 -20.22 -58.50 -11.17
C GLU A 601 -20.54 -59.43 -12.36
N LEU A 602 -20.88 -58.87 -13.53
CA LEU A 602 -21.28 -59.60 -14.73
C LEU A 602 -20.12 -60.11 -15.60
N GLY A 603 -18.94 -59.47 -15.51
CA GLY A 603 -17.73 -59.87 -16.25
C GLY A 603 -17.96 -59.96 -17.76
N ASP A 604 -17.67 -61.13 -18.34
CA ASP A 604 -17.78 -61.40 -19.79
C ASP A 604 -19.23 -61.60 -20.29
N TYR A 605 -20.26 -61.30 -19.48
CA TYR A 605 -21.66 -61.45 -19.90
C TYR A 605 -22.11 -60.31 -20.82
N SER A 606 -22.62 -60.67 -22.00
CA SER A 606 -22.99 -59.72 -23.07
C SER A 606 -21.79 -58.84 -23.46
N ASP A 607 -21.89 -57.54 -23.20
CA ASP A 607 -20.94 -56.46 -23.45
C ASP A 607 -20.63 -55.71 -22.14
N SER A 608 -20.88 -56.34 -20.97
CA SER A 608 -20.72 -55.70 -19.65
C SER A 608 -19.31 -55.14 -19.42
N ALA A 609 -18.27 -55.87 -19.85
CA ALA A 609 -16.89 -55.40 -19.81
C ALA A 609 -16.66 -54.12 -20.64
N ASP A 610 -17.29 -54.00 -21.82
CA ASP A 610 -17.22 -52.81 -22.68
C ASP A 610 -18.10 -51.65 -22.14
N LYS A 611 -19.16 -51.97 -21.37
CA LYS A 611 -20.03 -50.99 -20.71
C LYS A 611 -19.41 -50.29 -19.51
N ILE A 612 -18.41 -50.89 -18.84
CA ILE A 612 -17.70 -50.26 -17.71
C ILE A 612 -17.02 -48.93 -18.13
N PRO A 613 -16.14 -48.88 -19.15
CA PRO A 613 -15.52 -47.62 -19.57
C PRO A 613 -16.54 -46.64 -20.16
N GLU A 614 -17.58 -47.11 -20.88
CA GLU A 614 -18.67 -46.24 -21.36
C GLU A 614 -19.40 -45.56 -20.18
N THR A 615 -19.63 -46.28 -19.09
CA THR A 615 -20.31 -45.78 -17.89
C THR A 615 -19.43 -44.84 -17.09
N LYS A 616 -18.13 -45.15 -16.93
CA LYS A 616 -17.14 -44.24 -16.33
C LYS A 616 -17.03 -42.93 -17.12
N TYR A 617 -17.00 -43.00 -18.46
CA TYR A 617 -16.95 -41.83 -19.32
C TYR A 617 -18.20 -40.93 -19.12
N LYS A 618 -19.41 -41.51 -19.12
CA LYS A 618 -20.66 -40.80 -18.81
C LYS A 618 -20.71 -40.21 -17.40
N LYS A 619 -20.12 -40.90 -16.41
CA LYS A 619 -19.95 -40.37 -15.04
C LYS A 619 -19.09 -39.11 -15.05
N ALA A 620 -17.95 -39.13 -15.73
CA ALA A 620 -17.05 -37.99 -15.82
C ALA A 620 -17.72 -36.78 -16.50
N GLU A 621 -18.40 -36.97 -17.64
CA GLU A 621 -19.17 -35.89 -18.29
C GLU A 621 -20.26 -35.29 -17.38
N ASN A 622 -20.92 -36.11 -16.56
CA ASN A 622 -21.90 -35.59 -15.60
C ASN A 622 -21.25 -34.83 -14.44
N LEU A 623 -20.08 -35.26 -13.96
CA LEU A 623 -19.31 -34.52 -12.95
C LEU A 623 -18.84 -33.16 -13.48
N VAL A 624 -18.35 -33.07 -14.72
CA VAL A 624 -18.05 -31.79 -15.37
C VAL A 624 -19.29 -30.89 -15.42
N SER A 625 -20.44 -31.45 -15.77
CA SER A 625 -21.73 -30.71 -15.79
C SER A 625 -22.14 -30.20 -14.40
N ASN A 626 -21.79 -30.93 -13.34
CA ASN A 626 -22.00 -30.56 -11.94
C ASN A 626 -20.91 -29.62 -11.39
N LYS A 627 -19.88 -29.29 -12.18
CA LYS A 627 -18.68 -28.50 -11.80
C LYS A 627 -17.71 -29.21 -10.85
N GLU A 628 -17.79 -30.54 -10.78
CA GLU A 628 -16.89 -31.41 -10.02
C GLU A 628 -15.68 -31.78 -10.91
N PHE A 629 -14.86 -30.79 -11.22
CA PHE A 629 -13.82 -30.91 -12.26
C PHE A 629 -12.69 -31.88 -11.90
N ASP A 630 -12.23 -31.91 -10.66
CA ASP A 630 -11.06 -32.71 -10.26
C ASP A 630 -11.33 -34.21 -10.28
N THR A 631 -12.51 -34.64 -9.79
CA THR A 631 -12.95 -36.04 -9.87
C THR A 631 -13.26 -36.47 -11.30
N ALA A 632 -13.75 -35.56 -12.15
CA ALA A 632 -13.92 -35.83 -13.58
C ALA A 632 -12.56 -36.04 -14.28
N ILE A 633 -11.55 -35.20 -13.99
CA ILE A 633 -10.18 -35.34 -14.54
C ILE A 633 -9.55 -36.67 -14.13
N GLU A 634 -9.72 -37.09 -12.87
CA GLU A 634 -9.24 -38.39 -12.37
C GLU A 634 -9.86 -39.55 -13.15
N ILE A 635 -11.18 -39.56 -13.34
CA ILE A 635 -11.89 -40.62 -14.07
C ILE A 635 -11.53 -40.63 -15.58
N PHE A 636 -11.39 -39.47 -16.22
CA PHE A 636 -10.85 -39.41 -17.60
C PHE A 636 -9.39 -39.92 -17.66
N GLY A 637 -8.60 -39.71 -16.61
CA GLY A 637 -7.25 -40.27 -16.48
C GLY A 637 -7.24 -41.80 -16.36
N GLU A 638 -8.16 -42.39 -15.58
CA GLU A 638 -8.33 -43.85 -15.50
C GLU A 638 -8.70 -44.49 -16.84
N LEU A 639 -9.42 -43.76 -17.69
CA LEU A 639 -9.91 -44.23 -19.00
C LEU A 639 -8.83 -44.28 -20.09
N GLY A 640 -7.74 -43.53 -19.93
CA GLY A 640 -6.62 -43.50 -20.89
C GLY A 640 -7.06 -43.16 -22.31
N ASP A 641 -6.77 -44.06 -23.26
CA ASP A 641 -7.09 -43.90 -24.69
C ASP A 641 -8.56 -44.26 -25.05
N TYR A 642 -9.45 -44.44 -24.07
CA TYR A 642 -10.87 -44.71 -24.34
C TYR A 642 -11.58 -43.44 -24.85
N ASN A 643 -12.17 -43.54 -26.05
CA ASN A 643 -12.85 -42.44 -26.74
C ASN A 643 -11.93 -41.20 -26.88
N ASP A 644 -12.38 -40.02 -26.47
CA ASP A 644 -11.64 -38.75 -26.44
C ASP A 644 -11.21 -38.36 -25.01
N SER A 645 -11.11 -39.32 -24.07
CA SER A 645 -10.84 -39.04 -22.64
C SER A 645 -9.57 -38.21 -22.41
N ALA A 646 -8.51 -38.44 -23.19
CA ALA A 646 -7.27 -37.66 -23.11
C ALA A 646 -7.49 -36.17 -23.48
N ASP A 647 -8.31 -35.88 -24.49
CA ASP A 647 -8.67 -34.52 -24.88
C ASP A 647 -9.63 -33.89 -23.86
N LYS A 648 -10.56 -34.69 -23.32
CA LYS A 648 -11.50 -34.28 -22.26
C LYS A 648 -10.82 -33.82 -20.98
N ILE A 649 -9.62 -34.31 -20.65
CA ILE A 649 -8.83 -33.81 -19.52
C ILE A 649 -8.50 -32.32 -19.71
N ASN A 650 -8.02 -31.93 -20.90
CA ASN A 650 -7.65 -30.54 -21.19
C ASN A 650 -8.89 -29.65 -21.31
N GLU A 651 -9.98 -30.14 -21.94
CA GLU A 651 -11.27 -29.44 -21.95
C GLU A 651 -11.80 -29.21 -20.53
N THR A 652 -11.72 -30.21 -19.66
CA THR A 652 -12.19 -30.12 -18.26
C THR A 652 -11.35 -29.15 -17.44
N LYS A 653 -10.01 -29.17 -17.59
CA LYS A 653 -9.11 -28.17 -16.98
C LYS A 653 -9.41 -26.76 -17.47
N TYR A 654 -9.68 -26.58 -18.77
CA TYR A 654 -10.03 -25.27 -19.32
C TYR A 654 -11.36 -24.76 -18.74
N ASN A 655 -12.37 -25.63 -18.65
CA ASN A 655 -13.65 -25.31 -18.02
C ASN A 655 -13.51 -24.98 -16.52
N LYS A 656 -12.62 -25.69 -15.80
CA LYS A 656 -12.25 -25.40 -14.41
C LYS A 656 -11.64 -24.00 -14.28
N ALA A 657 -10.65 -23.67 -15.10
CA ALA A 657 -9.98 -22.37 -15.09
C ALA A 657 -10.94 -21.21 -15.43
N MET A 658 -11.81 -21.40 -16.42
CA MET A 658 -12.88 -20.46 -16.76
C MET A 658 -13.87 -20.26 -15.61
N PHE A 659 -14.25 -21.33 -14.90
CA PHE A 659 -15.14 -21.25 -13.74
C PHE A 659 -14.47 -20.54 -12.55
N MET A 660 -13.21 -20.85 -12.25
CA MET A 660 -12.40 -20.15 -11.24
C MET A 660 -12.35 -18.64 -11.52
N SER A 661 -12.05 -18.26 -12.76
CA SER A 661 -12.01 -16.85 -13.19
C SER A 661 -13.36 -16.15 -13.09
N GLN A 662 -14.49 -16.85 -13.25
CA GLN A 662 -15.83 -16.25 -13.11
C GLN A 662 -16.21 -15.99 -11.64
N ASN A 663 -15.69 -16.80 -10.71
CA ASN A 663 -15.93 -16.64 -9.27
C ASN A 663 -14.90 -15.72 -8.57
N GLY A 664 -13.93 -15.18 -9.32
CA GLY A 664 -12.89 -14.29 -8.78
C GLY A 664 -11.64 -14.99 -8.26
N ASP A 665 -11.52 -16.32 -8.38
CA ASP A 665 -10.27 -17.05 -8.15
C ASP A 665 -9.37 -16.94 -9.38
N TYR A 666 -8.80 -15.75 -9.55
CA TYR A 666 -7.95 -15.42 -10.69
C TYR A 666 -6.58 -16.09 -10.62
N ASP A 667 -5.99 -16.19 -9.43
CA ASP A 667 -4.67 -16.81 -9.23
C ASP A 667 -4.73 -18.32 -9.51
N GLY A 668 -5.79 -19.00 -9.04
CA GLY A 668 -6.06 -20.40 -9.38
C GLY A 668 -6.35 -20.59 -10.87
N ALA A 669 -7.15 -19.71 -11.49
CA ALA A 669 -7.42 -19.74 -12.93
C ALA A 669 -6.14 -19.58 -13.76
N ILE A 670 -5.27 -18.61 -13.44
CA ILE A 670 -3.99 -18.41 -14.12
C ILE A 670 -3.12 -19.66 -14.01
N ALA A 671 -3.01 -20.28 -12.83
CA ALA A 671 -2.19 -21.48 -12.65
C ALA A 671 -2.65 -22.65 -13.56
N VAL A 672 -3.97 -22.89 -13.67
CA VAL A 672 -4.51 -23.94 -14.54
C VAL A 672 -4.37 -23.59 -16.02
N PHE A 673 -4.52 -22.31 -16.40
CA PHE A 673 -4.26 -21.87 -17.78
C PHE A 673 -2.76 -21.93 -18.15
N GLU A 674 -1.84 -21.67 -17.20
CA GLU A 674 -0.40 -21.88 -17.41
C GLU A 674 -0.05 -23.37 -17.57
N GLU A 675 -0.71 -24.27 -16.84
CA GLU A 675 -0.56 -25.73 -17.00
C GLU A 675 -1.04 -26.21 -18.39
N LEU A 676 -2.11 -25.61 -18.91
CA LEU A 676 -2.67 -25.90 -20.24
C LEU A 676 -1.83 -25.36 -21.41
N GLY A 677 -0.98 -24.36 -21.18
CA GLY A 677 -0.08 -23.80 -22.19
C GLY A 677 -0.80 -23.30 -23.45
N GLU A 678 -0.51 -23.92 -24.59
CA GLU A 678 -1.07 -23.55 -25.91
C GLU A 678 -2.44 -24.19 -26.21
N TYR A 679 -3.06 -24.89 -25.25
CA TYR A 679 -4.40 -25.45 -25.45
C TYR A 679 -5.46 -24.33 -25.54
N SER A 680 -6.26 -24.33 -26.61
CA SER A 680 -7.26 -23.29 -26.91
C SER A 680 -6.62 -21.88 -26.91
N ASP A 681 -7.14 -20.97 -26.09
CA ASP A 681 -6.62 -19.61 -25.84
C ASP A 681 -6.08 -19.44 -24.41
N SER A 682 -5.68 -20.54 -23.74
CA SER A 682 -5.29 -20.55 -22.31
C SER A 682 -4.18 -19.55 -21.97
N ALA A 683 -3.09 -19.52 -22.76
CA ALA A 683 -2.00 -18.56 -22.56
C ALA A 683 -2.46 -17.09 -22.66
N ASP A 684 -3.40 -16.77 -23.57
CA ASP A 684 -3.95 -15.43 -23.70
C ASP A 684 -4.95 -15.13 -22.57
N LYS A 685 -5.76 -16.11 -22.12
CA LYS A 685 -6.62 -15.98 -20.92
C LYS A 685 -5.81 -15.68 -19.66
N ALA A 686 -4.75 -16.43 -19.39
CA ALA A 686 -3.86 -16.20 -18.25
C ALA A 686 -3.30 -14.77 -18.27
N LYS A 687 -2.82 -14.33 -19.44
CA LYS A 687 -2.28 -12.99 -19.66
C LYS A 687 -3.31 -11.88 -19.49
N ASP A 688 -4.53 -12.06 -20.00
CA ASP A 688 -5.61 -11.08 -19.88
C ASP A 688 -6.14 -10.97 -18.45
N ILE A 689 -6.25 -12.09 -17.72
CA ILE A 689 -6.62 -12.10 -16.30
C ILE A 689 -5.52 -11.41 -15.48
N TYR A 690 -4.25 -11.79 -15.70
CA TYR A 690 -3.11 -11.18 -15.00
C TYR A 690 -3.06 -9.67 -15.21
N LYS A 691 -3.23 -9.18 -16.45
CA LYS A 691 -3.28 -7.74 -16.77
C LYS A 691 -4.44 -7.01 -16.11
N LYS A 692 -5.61 -7.65 -15.95
CA LYS A 692 -6.77 -7.05 -15.28
C LYS A 692 -6.55 -6.92 -13.77
N GLN A 693 -5.94 -7.92 -13.14
CA GLN A 693 -5.53 -7.84 -11.72
C GLN A 693 -4.40 -6.82 -11.51
N HIS A 694 -3.41 -6.81 -12.42
CA HIS A 694 -2.19 -6.03 -12.32
C HIS A 694 -2.21 -4.87 -13.31
N SER A 695 -3.14 -3.93 -13.12
CA SER A 695 -3.13 -2.66 -13.83
C SER A 695 -1.86 -1.89 -13.49
N PHE A 696 -0.88 -1.91 -14.39
CA PHE A 696 0.39 -1.21 -14.22
C PHE A 696 0.15 0.30 -14.18
N ASP A 697 0.48 0.94 -13.05
CA ASP A 697 0.63 2.40 -13.03
C ASP A 697 1.74 2.78 -14.02
N LYS A 698 1.36 3.55 -15.04
CA LYS A 698 2.23 3.98 -16.14
C LYS A 698 2.96 5.28 -15.81
N LYS A 699 2.89 5.76 -14.56
CA LYS A 699 3.47 7.02 -14.12
C LYS A 699 4.94 6.84 -13.70
N VAL A 700 5.83 7.56 -14.38
CA VAL A 700 7.24 7.65 -14.00
C VAL A 700 7.38 8.16 -12.56
N GLY A 701 8.23 7.50 -11.77
CA GLY A 701 8.45 7.77 -10.36
C GLY A 701 7.58 6.96 -9.40
N HIS A 702 6.57 6.22 -9.89
CA HIS A 702 5.75 5.31 -9.07
C HIS A 702 6.37 3.92 -8.97
N TYR A 703 5.91 3.13 -7.98
CA TYR A 703 6.31 1.74 -7.78
C TYR A 703 5.22 0.79 -8.26
N VAL A 704 5.62 -0.30 -8.94
CA VAL A 704 4.74 -1.40 -9.37
C VAL A 704 5.25 -2.73 -8.81
N SER A 705 4.33 -3.63 -8.45
CA SER A 705 4.68 -5.01 -8.04
C SER A 705 4.63 -5.95 -9.25
N PHE A 706 5.68 -6.73 -9.49
CA PHE A 706 5.75 -7.67 -10.62
C PHE A 706 6.80 -8.76 -10.38
N GLY A 707 6.43 -10.04 -10.51
CA GLY A 707 7.28 -11.16 -10.08
C GLY A 707 7.41 -11.31 -8.56
N LYS A 708 7.99 -12.44 -8.14
CA LYS A 708 8.26 -12.80 -6.74
C LYS A 708 9.66 -13.39 -6.58
N TYR A 709 10.44 -12.92 -5.63
CA TYR A 709 11.76 -13.46 -5.31
C TYR A 709 11.98 -13.47 -3.80
N GLU A 710 12.89 -14.31 -3.34
CA GLU A 710 13.33 -14.41 -1.95
C GLU A 710 13.98 -13.09 -1.50
N GLN A 711 13.47 -12.47 -0.45
CA GLN A 711 13.92 -11.16 0.04
C GLN A 711 14.13 -11.12 1.56
N ASP A 712 13.37 -11.85 2.37
CA ASP A 712 13.51 -11.85 3.84
C ASP A 712 14.46 -12.92 4.39
N ASN A 713 15.01 -13.78 3.50
CA ASN A 713 15.88 -14.92 3.81
C ASN A 713 15.16 -16.08 4.54
N ASN A 714 13.84 -16.15 4.47
CA ASN A 714 13.01 -17.21 5.05
C ASN A 714 12.34 -18.07 3.97
N THR A 715 13.13 -18.88 3.28
CA THR A 715 12.69 -19.87 2.26
C THR A 715 11.55 -20.83 2.65
N SER A 716 11.06 -20.80 3.90
CA SER A 716 9.89 -21.58 4.35
C SER A 716 8.54 -20.87 4.17
N ASN A 717 8.50 -19.53 4.02
CA ASN A 717 7.25 -18.76 3.89
C ASN A 717 6.82 -18.51 2.42
N GLY A 718 7.73 -18.66 1.45
CA GLY A 718 7.44 -18.50 0.02
C GLY A 718 8.48 -17.66 -0.70
N LYS A 719 8.00 -16.67 -1.47
CA LYS A 719 8.79 -15.66 -2.17
C LYS A 719 8.01 -14.35 -2.19
N GLU A 720 8.68 -13.25 -1.89
CA GLU A 720 8.04 -11.95 -1.69
C GLU A 720 7.83 -11.24 -3.03
N LYS A 721 6.76 -10.45 -3.15
CA LYS A 721 6.52 -9.63 -4.33
C LYS A 721 7.67 -8.64 -4.54
N ILE A 722 8.15 -8.54 -5.78
CA ILE A 722 9.24 -7.60 -6.12
C ILE A 722 8.62 -6.25 -6.50
N GLU A 723 9.04 -5.19 -5.81
CA GLU A 723 8.68 -3.80 -6.14
C GLU A 723 9.68 -3.18 -7.11
N TRP A 724 9.17 -2.49 -8.13
CA TRP A 724 9.96 -1.86 -9.19
C TRP A 724 9.58 -0.38 -9.37
N LEU A 725 10.58 0.50 -9.40
CA LEU A 725 10.43 1.92 -9.72
C LEU A 725 10.33 2.11 -11.23
N VAL A 726 9.27 2.79 -11.70
CA VAL A 726 9.08 3.16 -13.11
C VAL A 726 9.98 4.34 -13.47
N LEU A 727 10.90 4.14 -14.42
CA LEU A 727 11.90 5.13 -14.85
C LEU A 727 11.54 5.86 -16.16
N GLU A 728 10.90 5.15 -17.09
CA GLU A 728 10.42 5.70 -18.37
C GLU A 728 9.21 4.87 -18.83
N VAL A 729 8.20 5.52 -19.42
CA VAL A 729 7.16 4.83 -20.19
C VAL A 729 7.18 5.34 -21.62
N LYS A 730 7.35 4.42 -22.56
CA LYS A 730 7.55 4.73 -23.98
C LYS A 730 7.13 3.54 -24.85
N ASP A 731 6.57 3.81 -26.02
CA ASP A 731 6.27 2.81 -27.06
C ASP A 731 5.47 1.60 -26.53
N GLY A 732 4.52 1.84 -25.61
CA GLY A 732 3.71 0.80 -24.97
C GLY A 732 4.43 -0.06 -23.92
N LYS A 733 5.60 0.39 -23.42
CA LYS A 733 6.43 -0.35 -22.46
C LYS A 733 6.87 0.55 -21.31
N ALA A 734 7.11 -0.02 -20.13
CA ALA A 734 7.73 0.64 -18.98
C ALA A 734 9.15 0.13 -18.76
N LEU A 735 10.14 1.02 -18.70
CA LEU A 735 11.45 0.73 -18.13
C LEU A 735 11.35 0.82 -16.62
N VAL A 736 11.74 -0.24 -15.92
CA VAL A 736 11.69 -0.31 -14.47
C VAL A 736 13.03 -0.77 -13.87
N ILE A 737 13.29 -0.40 -12.61
CA ILE A 737 14.42 -0.88 -11.80
C ILE A 737 13.93 -1.35 -10.43
N SER A 738 14.50 -2.40 -9.86
CA SER A 738 14.07 -2.89 -8.54
C SER A 738 14.25 -1.81 -7.45
N LYS A 739 13.31 -1.78 -6.50
CA LYS A 739 13.34 -0.90 -5.33
C LYS A 739 14.55 -1.21 -4.44
N TYR A 740 14.72 -2.50 -4.16
CA TYR A 740 15.82 -3.06 -3.37
C TYR A 740 16.87 -3.73 -4.28
N ALA A 741 18.08 -3.93 -3.74
CA ALA A 741 19.04 -4.86 -4.34
C ALA A 741 18.69 -6.27 -3.85
N LEU A 742 18.27 -7.13 -4.77
CA LEU A 742 17.52 -8.35 -4.48
C LEU A 742 18.43 -9.55 -4.12
N ASP A 743 19.70 -9.48 -4.50
CA ASP A 743 20.70 -10.52 -4.29
C ASP A 743 22.10 -9.88 -4.25
N CYS A 744 23.13 -10.62 -3.85
CA CYS A 744 24.53 -10.18 -3.86
C CYS A 744 25.40 -11.21 -4.58
N LYS A 745 26.02 -10.82 -5.70
CA LYS A 745 26.78 -11.72 -6.59
C LYS A 745 27.97 -10.98 -7.22
N PRO A 746 29.04 -11.69 -7.62
CA PRO A 746 30.11 -11.07 -8.39
C PRO A 746 29.63 -10.71 -9.80
N TYR A 747 30.14 -9.62 -10.35
CA TYR A 747 29.89 -9.23 -11.74
C TYR A 747 30.35 -10.33 -12.71
N ASN A 748 31.47 -10.98 -12.40
CA ASN A 748 31.94 -12.18 -13.07
C ASN A 748 32.58 -13.16 -12.09
N THR A 749 32.24 -14.45 -12.16
CA THR A 749 32.74 -15.50 -11.23
C THR A 749 34.26 -15.66 -11.23
N SER A 750 34.96 -15.25 -12.29
CA SER A 750 36.42 -15.16 -12.34
C SER A 750 36.91 -13.71 -12.35
N SER A 751 37.97 -13.42 -11.57
CA SER A 751 38.67 -12.12 -11.53
C SER A 751 39.52 -11.87 -12.77
N THR A 752 38.89 -11.89 -13.95
CA THR A 752 39.52 -11.81 -15.28
C THR A 752 38.94 -10.64 -16.09
N ASN A 753 39.60 -10.28 -17.18
CA ASN A 753 39.06 -9.30 -18.13
C ASN A 753 37.72 -9.79 -18.70
N VAL A 754 36.69 -8.94 -18.67
CA VAL A 754 35.32 -9.29 -19.07
C VAL A 754 34.56 -8.05 -19.58
N THR A 755 33.42 -8.27 -20.22
CA THR A 755 32.47 -7.21 -20.63
C THR A 755 31.06 -7.61 -20.22
N TRP A 756 30.08 -6.70 -20.29
CA TRP A 756 28.67 -7.04 -20.04
C TRP A 756 28.20 -8.21 -20.92
N GLU A 757 28.58 -8.22 -22.21
CA GLU A 757 28.25 -9.28 -23.18
C GLU A 757 28.60 -10.68 -22.68
N THR A 758 29.73 -10.82 -21.97
CA THR A 758 30.36 -12.10 -21.62
C THR A 758 30.42 -12.40 -20.12
N CYS A 759 29.85 -11.57 -19.24
CA CYS A 759 29.95 -11.78 -17.80
C CYS A 759 28.91 -12.77 -17.26
N SER A 760 29.29 -13.51 -16.21
CA SER A 760 28.39 -14.48 -15.57
C SER A 760 27.14 -13.84 -14.96
N LEU A 761 27.20 -12.58 -14.50
CA LEU A 761 26.04 -11.90 -13.91
C LEU A 761 24.93 -11.63 -14.93
N ARG A 762 25.29 -11.27 -16.17
CA ARG A 762 24.32 -11.14 -17.28
C ARG A 762 23.64 -12.49 -17.58
N ASN A 763 24.43 -13.57 -17.57
CA ASN A 763 23.91 -14.93 -17.81
C ASN A 763 22.94 -15.35 -16.70
N TRP A 764 23.29 -15.11 -15.44
CA TRP A 764 22.42 -15.37 -14.29
C TRP A 764 21.10 -14.59 -14.36
N LEU A 765 21.16 -13.28 -14.69
CA LEU A 765 19.96 -12.45 -14.83
C LEU A 765 18.98 -12.97 -15.90
N ASN A 766 19.49 -13.43 -17.04
CA ASN A 766 18.68 -13.81 -18.20
C ASN A 766 18.33 -15.30 -18.27
N ASN A 767 18.80 -16.13 -17.34
CA ASN A 767 18.45 -17.55 -17.25
C ASN A 767 17.94 -17.93 -15.86
N ASP A 768 18.77 -17.81 -14.83
CA ASP A 768 18.45 -18.32 -13.50
C ASP A 768 17.47 -17.40 -12.75
N PHE A 769 17.79 -16.10 -12.69
CA PHE A 769 16.95 -15.12 -12.01
C PHE A 769 15.58 -15.00 -12.69
N ILE A 770 15.53 -14.82 -14.03
CA ILE A 770 14.25 -14.71 -14.74
C ILE A 770 13.36 -15.93 -14.55
N ASN A 771 13.94 -17.14 -14.44
CA ASN A 771 13.16 -18.36 -14.22
C ASN A 771 12.72 -18.55 -12.77
N SER A 772 13.47 -18.03 -11.79
CA SER A 772 13.08 -18.06 -10.38
C SER A 772 12.10 -16.94 -10.02
N ALA A 773 12.21 -15.77 -10.65
CA ALA A 773 11.53 -14.55 -10.23
C ALA A 773 10.16 -14.29 -10.89
N PHE A 774 9.85 -14.95 -12.02
CA PHE A 774 8.65 -14.67 -12.82
C PHE A 774 7.91 -15.94 -13.26
N SER A 775 6.59 -15.87 -13.37
CA SER A 775 5.74 -16.94 -13.92
C SER A 775 5.91 -17.11 -15.45
N ALA A 776 5.26 -18.11 -16.05
CA ALA A 776 5.24 -18.26 -17.50
C ALA A 776 4.57 -17.04 -18.17
N THR A 777 3.41 -16.62 -17.67
CA THR A 777 2.66 -15.43 -18.11
C THR A 777 3.49 -14.16 -17.99
N GLU A 778 4.09 -13.92 -16.82
CA GLU A 778 4.92 -12.73 -16.57
C GLU A 778 6.11 -12.65 -17.55
N LYS A 779 6.77 -13.79 -17.84
CA LYS A 779 7.86 -13.84 -18.84
C LYS A 779 7.42 -13.43 -20.25
N THR A 780 6.15 -13.58 -20.62
CA THR A 780 5.63 -13.08 -21.91
C THR A 780 5.57 -11.55 -21.96
N MET A 781 5.46 -10.91 -20.80
CA MET A 781 5.40 -9.45 -20.66
C MET A 781 6.79 -8.81 -20.57
N ILE A 782 7.88 -9.58 -20.48
CA ILE A 782 9.27 -9.08 -20.45
C ILE A 782 9.91 -9.26 -21.84
N PRO A 783 9.76 -8.29 -22.78
CA PRO A 783 10.37 -8.37 -24.10
C PRO A 783 11.90 -8.40 -24.01
N SER A 784 12.53 -9.15 -24.93
CA SER A 784 13.96 -8.96 -25.19
C SER A 784 14.19 -7.60 -25.85
N VAL A 785 15.15 -6.84 -25.33
CA VAL A 785 15.50 -5.51 -25.81
C VAL A 785 16.99 -5.39 -26.11
N LYS A 786 17.31 -4.50 -27.06
CA LYS A 786 18.69 -4.17 -27.39
C LYS A 786 19.29 -3.27 -26.31
N VAL A 787 20.23 -3.80 -25.54
CA VAL A 787 20.98 -3.03 -24.53
C VAL A 787 22.29 -2.53 -25.16
N SER A 788 22.53 -1.23 -25.13
CA SER A 788 23.70 -0.59 -25.78
C SER A 788 25.00 -0.83 -25.01
N ALA A 789 26.14 -0.96 -25.67
CA ALA A 789 27.45 -0.98 -25.01
C ALA A 789 27.94 0.45 -24.71
N ASP A 790 27.26 1.15 -23.80
CA ASP A 790 27.60 2.52 -23.43
C ASP A 790 28.96 2.60 -22.71
N LYS A 791 29.80 3.53 -23.17
CA LYS A 791 31.12 3.78 -22.60
C LYS A 791 31.05 4.31 -21.17
N ASN A 792 32.08 4.01 -20.40
CA ASN A 792 32.38 4.75 -19.18
C ASN A 792 32.73 6.22 -19.57
N PRO A 793 32.22 7.24 -18.86
CA PRO A 793 32.50 8.64 -19.19
C PRO A 793 33.97 9.04 -18.96
N ASP A 794 34.64 8.42 -17.99
CA ASP A 794 35.96 8.85 -17.51
C ASP A 794 37.11 7.96 -18.04
N TYR A 795 36.79 6.74 -18.50
CA TYR A 795 37.77 5.73 -18.91
C TYR A 795 37.47 5.15 -20.29
N SER A 796 38.52 4.96 -21.10
CA SER A 796 38.42 4.41 -22.47
C SER A 796 38.40 2.87 -22.53
N THR A 797 38.04 2.19 -21.45
CA THR A 797 37.90 0.73 -21.37
C THR A 797 36.85 0.20 -22.34
N SER A 798 37.08 -0.97 -22.94
CA SER A 798 36.13 -1.54 -23.91
C SER A 798 34.83 -1.98 -23.22
N SER A 799 33.70 -1.50 -23.72
CA SER A 799 32.36 -1.84 -23.22
C SER A 799 31.80 -3.14 -23.83
N GLY A 800 32.54 -3.81 -24.72
CA GLY A 800 32.04 -4.95 -25.49
C GLY A 800 31.05 -4.54 -26.58
N LYS A 801 30.18 -5.45 -27.00
CA LYS A 801 29.10 -5.18 -27.97
C LYS A 801 27.75 -5.00 -27.28
N ALA A 802 26.81 -4.40 -28.02
CA ALA A 802 25.41 -4.32 -27.61
C ALA A 802 24.79 -5.74 -27.57
N THR A 803 23.97 -6.00 -26.56
CA THR A 803 23.36 -7.29 -26.25
C THR A 803 21.86 -7.29 -26.54
N GLN A 804 21.24 -8.47 -26.52
CA GLN A 804 19.78 -8.65 -26.48
C GLN A 804 19.44 -9.29 -25.14
N ASP A 805 18.81 -8.53 -24.25
CA ASP A 805 18.60 -8.89 -22.85
C ASP A 805 17.13 -8.71 -22.48
N ARG A 806 16.61 -9.55 -21.57
CA ARG A 806 15.31 -9.34 -20.91
C ARG A 806 15.50 -8.57 -19.60
N LEU A 807 16.52 -8.96 -18.82
CA LEU A 807 16.96 -8.26 -17.62
C LEU A 807 18.42 -7.81 -17.75
N PHE A 808 18.70 -6.62 -17.24
CA PHE A 808 20.01 -5.99 -17.31
C PHE A 808 20.26 -5.09 -16.09
N LEU A 809 21.47 -4.53 -16.00
CA LEU A 809 21.78 -3.44 -15.07
C LEU A 809 21.83 -2.13 -15.84
N LEU A 810 21.58 -0.99 -15.19
CA LEU A 810 21.74 0.31 -15.87
C LEU A 810 23.23 0.62 -16.11
N SER A 811 23.50 1.39 -17.18
CA SER A 811 24.79 2.03 -17.43
C SER A 811 24.93 3.34 -16.67
N VAL A 812 26.15 3.87 -16.57
CA VAL A 812 26.40 5.22 -16.01
C VAL A 812 25.57 6.30 -16.71
N LYS A 813 25.40 6.18 -18.03
CA LYS A 813 24.60 7.11 -18.85
C LYS A 813 23.11 7.06 -18.52
N GLU A 814 22.54 5.86 -18.38
CA GLU A 814 21.14 5.68 -17.98
C GLU A 814 20.93 6.11 -16.52
N MET A 815 21.88 5.80 -15.64
CA MET A 815 21.87 6.26 -14.24
C MET A 815 21.85 7.78 -14.13
N ASN A 816 22.69 8.48 -14.90
CA ASN A 816 22.68 9.94 -14.94
C ASN A 816 21.37 10.51 -15.54
N LYS A 817 20.75 9.82 -16.49
CA LYS A 817 19.45 10.22 -17.09
C LYS A 817 18.28 10.06 -16.11
N TYR A 818 18.12 8.90 -15.48
CA TYR A 818 16.92 8.56 -14.72
C TYR A 818 17.04 8.82 -13.21
N LEU A 819 18.24 8.69 -12.64
CA LEU A 819 18.50 8.84 -11.21
C LEU A 819 19.58 9.91 -11.02
N SER A 820 19.23 11.17 -11.25
CA SER A 820 20.17 12.29 -11.38
C SER A 820 20.92 12.71 -10.11
N SER A 821 20.50 12.27 -8.92
CA SER A 821 21.14 12.63 -7.64
C SER A 821 21.50 11.41 -6.81
N ASN A 822 22.55 11.51 -5.99
CA ASN A 822 23.02 10.42 -5.12
C ASN A 822 21.89 9.87 -4.23
N SER A 823 21.04 10.75 -3.67
CA SER A 823 19.87 10.34 -2.88
C SER A 823 18.95 9.36 -3.63
N LYS A 824 18.69 9.59 -4.94
CA LYS A 824 17.87 8.70 -5.79
C LYS A 824 18.58 7.40 -6.19
N ARG A 825 19.92 7.35 -6.10
CA ARG A 825 20.77 6.19 -6.48
C ARG A 825 20.98 5.22 -5.32
N ARG A 826 20.89 5.71 -4.09
CA ARG A 826 20.95 4.88 -2.86
C ARG A 826 19.96 3.73 -2.96
N CYS A 827 20.43 2.52 -2.67
CA CYS A 827 19.62 1.32 -2.69
C CYS A 827 19.83 0.53 -1.39
N LYS A 828 18.73 0.09 -0.77
CA LYS A 828 18.77 -0.85 0.35
C LYS A 828 18.88 -2.27 -0.20
N SER A 829 19.68 -3.11 0.45
CA SER A 829 19.66 -4.56 0.21
C SER A 829 18.44 -5.19 0.87
N THR A 830 17.97 -6.29 0.30
CA THR A 830 17.07 -7.25 0.99
C THR A 830 17.85 -8.06 2.01
N ASP A 831 17.19 -8.69 2.98
CA ASP A 831 17.88 -9.51 3.98
C ASP A 831 18.51 -10.75 3.35
N TYR A 832 17.89 -11.30 2.29
CA TYR A 832 18.50 -12.32 1.43
C TYR A 832 19.80 -11.83 0.74
N ALA A 833 19.82 -10.59 0.25
CA ALA A 833 21.04 -10.01 -0.30
C ALA A 833 22.12 -9.78 0.77
N VAL A 834 21.74 -9.45 2.01
CA VAL A 834 22.65 -9.33 3.17
C VAL A 834 23.22 -10.69 3.54
N ALA A 835 22.41 -11.76 3.59
CA ALA A 835 22.87 -13.13 3.79
C ALA A 835 23.87 -13.58 2.71
N ASN A 836 23.66 -13.15 1.46
CA ASN A 836 24.59 -13.36 0.35
C ASN A 836 25.79 -12.38 0.33
N GLY A 837 25.94 -11.53 1.35
CA GLY A 837 27.13 -10.71 1.62
C GLY A 837 27.05 -9.24 1.23
N ALA A 838 25.86 -8.69 0.92
CA ALA A 838 25.67 -7.24 0.87
C ALA A 838 25.90 -6.61 2.25
N LYS A 839 26.38 -5.36 2.29
CA LYS A 839 26.81 -4.69 3.53
C LYS A 839 26.13 -3.34 3.73
N GLY A 840 25.66 -3.11 4.95
CA GLY A 840 25.04 -1.86 5.40
C GLY A 840 23.57 -1.73 5.02
N ASN A 841 22.84 -0.85 5.72
CA ASN A 841 21.43 -0.52 5.44
C ASN A 841 21.24 0.01 3.99
N TYR A 842 22.26 0.68 3.45
CA TYR A 842 22.39 0.96 2.03
C TYR A 842 23.65 0.28 1.52
N CYS A 843 23.55 -0.40 0.38
CA CYS A 843 24.58 -1.28 -0.15
C CYS A 843 25.26 -0.68 -1.39
N SER A 844 26.48 -1.14 -1.69
CA SER A 844 27.12 -0.88 -3.00
C SER A 844 26.62 -1.89 -4.03
N TRP A 845 26.31 -1.42 -5.24
CA TRP A 845 25.66 -2.24 -6.28
C TRP A 845 26.19 -1.99 -7.70
N TRP A 846 26.13 -3.01 -8.55
CA TRP A 846 26.76 -3.00 -9.88
C TRP A 846 26.00 -2.20 -10.95
N LEU A 847 26.76 -1.56 -11.85
CA LEU A 847 26.29 -1.06 -13.14
C LEU A 847 26.91 -1.89 -14.28
N ARG A 848 26.25 -1.96 -15.44
CA ARG A 848 26.78 -2.74 -16.60
C ARG A 848 28.00 -2.10 -17.28
N SER A 849 28.28 -0.82 -17.03
CA SER A 849 29.43 -0.10 -17.63
C SER A 849 30.77 -0.63 -17.10
N PRO A 850 31.81 -0.76 -17.94
CA PRO A 850 33.14 -1.18 -17.48
C PRO A 850 33.76 -0.14 -16.54
N GLY A 851 34.69 -0.55 -15.68
CA GLY A 851 35.48 0.35 -14.84
C GLY A 851 36.74 0.87 -15.54
N ALA A 852 37.73 1.32 -14.76
CA ALA A 852 39.01 1.83 -15.27
C ALA A 852 39.90 0.76 -15.93
N TYR A 853 39.63 -0.52 -15.65
CA TYR A 853 40.33 -1.67 -16.21
C TYR A 853 39.32 -2.69 -16.73
N GLN A 854 39.71 -3.56 -17.67
CA GLN A 854 38.81 -4.57 -18.24
C GLN A 854 38.38 -5.66 -17.24
N SER A 855 39.10 -5.78 -16.12
CA SER A 855 38.75 -6.65 -14.97
C SER A 855 37.94 -5.91 -13.88
N TYR A 856 37.44 -4.70 -14.17
CA TYR A 856 36.67 -3.87 -13.26
C TYR A 856 35.32 -3.50 -13.89
N ALA A 857 34.27 -3.39 -13.07
CA ALA A 857 32.95 -2.89 -13.46
C ALA A 857 32.56 -1.69 -12.60
N THR A 858 31.82 -0.74 -13.17
CA THR A 858 31.35 0.44 -12.41
C THR A 858 30.38 0.01 -11.32
N GLU A 859 30.49 0.62 -10.15
CA GLU A 859 29.57 0.41 -9.02
C GLU A 859 28.99 1.75 -8.54
N VAL A 860 27.85 1.67 -7.88
CA VAL A 860 27.26 2.76 -7.10
C VAL A 860 27.53 2.45 -5.63
N PHE A 861 28.10 3.39 -4.88
CA PHE A 861 28.35 3.21 -3.45
C PHE A 861 27.08 3.35 -2.61
N SER A 862 27.13 2.92 -1.34
CA SER A 862 26.06 3.08 -0.35
C SER A 862 25.59 4.54 -0.14
N THR A 863 26.43 5.52 -0.47
CA THR A 863 26.12 6.96 -0.49
C THR A 863 25.25 7.37 -1.69
N GLY A 864 25.18 6.52 -2.73
CA GLY A 864 24.58 6.80 -4.03
C GLY A 864 25.53 7.41 -5.05
N GLU A 865 26.80 7.64 -4.70
CA GLU A 865 27.83 8.10 -5.64
C GLU A 865 28.15 7.03 -6.69
N ILE A 866 28.34 7.43 -7.95
CA ILE A 866 28.78 6.51 -9.03
C ILE A 866 30.31 6.48 -9.03
N TYR A 867 30.89 5.33 -8.67
CA TYR A 867 32.33 5.12 -8.69
C TYR A 867 32.77 4.57 -10.05
N THR A 868 32.98 5.46 -11.01
CA THR A 868 33.32 5.14 -12.42
C THR A 868 34.63 4.37 -12.58
N LYS A 869 35.57 4.47 -11.64
CA LYS A 869 36.77 3.62 -11.61
C LYS A 869 36.42 2.14 -11.39
N GLY A 870 35.34 1.88 -10.65
CA GLY A 870 34.74 0.57 -10.46
C GLY A 870 35.41 -0.32 -9.42
N GLY A 871 34.71 -1.41 -9.10
CA GLY A 871 35.20 -2.53 -8.30
C GLY A 871 35.70 -3.67 -9.20
N GLY A 872 36.58 -4.53 -8.67
CA GLY A 872 37.06 -5.71 -9.40
C GLY A 872 35.93 -6.73 -9.61
N VAL A 873 35.76 -7.25 -10.82
CA VAL A 873 34.56 -8.01 -11.22
C VAL A 873 34.30 -9.30 -10.44
N GLY A 874 35.35 -9.88 -9.83
CA GLY A 874 35.24 -11.07 -8.98
C GLY A 874 34.90 -10.79 -7.52
N ALA A 875 34.82 -9.53 -7.10
CA ALA A 875 34.29 -9.17 -5.79
C ALA A 875 32.77 -9.36 -5.77
N ILE A 876 32.19 -9.70 -4.61
CA ILE A 876 30.74 -9.69 -4.42
C ILE A 876 30.22 -8.24 -4.39
N GLY A 877 29.05 -8.00 -4.99
CA GLY A 877 28.37 -6.72 -4.94
C GLY A 877 26.87 -6.90 -5.13
N ALA A 878 26.07 -5.97 -4.60
CA ALA A 878 24.62 -6.13 -4.62
C ALA A 878 24.07 -5.95 -6.04
N VAL A 879 23.00 -6.67 -6.37
CA VAL A 879 22.43 -6.74 -7.72
C VAL A 879 21.07 -6.05 -7.73
N ARG A 880 20.98 -5.00 -8.56
CA ARG A 880 19.77 -4.19 -8.71
C ARG A 880 19.27 -4.27 -10.17
N PRO A 881 18.49 -5.30 -10.54
CA PRO A 881 18.06 -5.51 -11.91
C PRO A 881 17.14 -4.40 -12.43
N ALA A 882 17.17 -4.22 -13.75
CA ALA A 882 16.27 -3.40 -14.53
C ALA A 882 15.78 -4.19 -15.76
N MET A 883 14.59 -3.85 -16.26
CA MET A 883 13.98 -4.49 -17.42
C MET A 883 12.94 -3.58 -18.08
N TRP A 884 12.49 -3.94 -19.27
CA TRP A 884 11.28 -3.38 -19.86
C TRP A 884 10.11 -4.34 -19.65
N ILE A 885 8.94 -3.80 -19.28
CA ILE A 885 7.66 -4.52 -19.19
C ILE A 885 6.74 -4.04 -20.31
N SER A 886 6.08 -4.96 -21.02
CA SER A 886 5.02 -4.67 -21.99
C SER A 886 3.74 -4.26 -21.28
N LEU A 887 3.23 -3.07 -21.60
CA LEU A 887 1.97 -2.52 -21.07
C LEU A 887 0.78 -2.76 -22.02
N ALA A 888 1.00 -3.54 -23.07
CA ALA A 888 0.07 -3.91 -24.14
C ALA A 888 -0.38 -5.36 -24.03
#